data_AF-A0A2V8BJ14-F1
#
_entry.id   AF-A0A2V8BJ14-F1
#
_cell.length_a   1.000
_cell.length_b   1.000
_cell.length_c   1.000
_cell.angle_alpha   90.00
_cell.angle_beta   90.00
_cell.angle_gamma   90.00
#
_symmetry.space_group_name_H-M   'P 1'
#
loop_
_entity.id
_entity.type
_entity.pdbx_description
1 polymer ?
#
loop_
_entity_poly.entity_id
_entity_poly.type
_entity_poly.pdbx_seq_one_letter_code
_entity_poly.pdbx_strand_id
1 'polypeptide(L)'
;MALLAGVEPVEFDVEIKRLALRRHPGKPGGHQMLAPAQPMARLDDEVAQPAFVRIHQDAAQRSELFLRGAQHDDVVQITQGCVDAGRGKVTKVRIHTVHTPFRAFLQLEYQACPLTSRTGRRRSSARIWCGRCHFWYRAGCRLDPMRTIGFLLGSTALLCPMDGLPAQSTPPSTSSIVERVGDTGFIQLQADSFRALEPRGQALAYWLTQASIAIDPIVYDQLSPYGLRQKRLLEEIVARPAGIAPAIFQKIRAYALVFWANRGNHNEMTGQKFLPAFTADELRQAALTAQKNGGFKTGYADLAPLPEPGDLDRELRELGPSLFDANLDPITTAKTPPPGKDIIQASSNNFYRGVTLQDLKNFREQFPLNSRIVKGADGSIREEVYRAGTPDGKMKPGRYAVYLKKAIEYLERARAVADPAQAQVISGLIRFYQTGDPKDWLLFGADWVRDDAPVDFANGFIEVYRDARGAKGSSQSFVTITDKPVSDAMKKLAQNAAYFEQKAPWDARYKKQAFQPPVVKAVEVLVETGDFHVTTIGDNLPNENQIREEFGSKNFLLLGSSHALSKASARAVASEFAVSQEETQRADRFGEDAEDMLTALHEVIGHGSGKLSERLKTGAEPFLKEYFSTLEEARADLMGLFNIWDPKLKELGLVSDQEGVARTMYDGAARVALTQLRRIPKGDTIEEDHQRGRALIANFIRDKTGAIEQFDRNGKTYVRVKDYQKMREGVGLLLAELMRIKAEGDYDAIKALIDKYGVHFDPKLRDQVVARYRQLDLPTYWAGINPELTAQLDASGHVTSVRVTYPRDAVRQYLSYAAMYAPSL
;
A
#
# COMPACT_ATOMS: atom_id res chain seq x y z
N MET A 1 40.01 23.00 -34.09
CA MET A 1 41.33 22.55 -34.59
C MET A 1 41.27 21.04 -34.78
N ALA A 2 41.71 20.56 -35.93
CA ALA A 2 41.57 19.20 -36.44
C ALA A 2 42.43 18.16 -35.71
N LEU A 3 41.98 16.90 -35.67
CA LEU A 3 42.67 15.75 -36.29
C LEU A 3 41.86 14.45 -36.16
N LEU A 4 41.55 13.87 -37.33
CA LEU A 4 41.05 12.51 -37.54
C LEU A 4 42.24 11.61 -37.91
N ALA A 5 42.31 10.43 -37.31
CA ALA A 5 42.90 9.16 -37.82
C ALA A 5 42.61 8.13 -36.72
N GLY A 6 42.02 6.95 -36.91
CA GLY A 6 41.98 6.00 -38.01
C GLY A 6 42.09 4.63 -37.33
N VAL A 7 41.01 3.86 -37.22
CA VAL A 7 41.03 2.48 -36.68
C VAL A 7 40.05 1.63 -37.50
N GLU A 8 40.55 0.54 -38.05
CA GLU A 8 39.81 -0.42 -38.88
C GLU A 8 38.85 -1.30 -38.06
N PRO A 9 37.73 -1.79 -38.63
CA PRO A 9 36.83 -2.71 -37.95
C PRO A 9 37.49 -4.09 -37.71
N VAL A 10 37.32 -4.63 -36.51
CA VAL A 10 37.76 -5.99 -36.15
C VAL A 10 36.65 -6.99 -36.47
N GLU A 11 36.94 -7.96 -37.34
CA GLU A 11 36.08 -9.14 -37.59
C GLU A 11 36.39 -10.25 -36.58
N PHE A 12 35.34 -10.93 -36.07
CA PHE A 12 35.48 -12.16 -35.31
C PHE A 12 34.77 -13.31 -36.04
N ASP A 13 35.51 -14.37 -36.36
CA ASP A 13 34.97 -15.64 -36.85
C ASP A 13 34.91 -16.65 -35.69
N VAL A 14 33.76 -17.28 -35.48
CA VAL A 14 33.59 -18.36 -34.50
C VAL A 14 33.28 -19.66 -35.24
N GLU A 15 34.21 -20.61 -35.20
CA GLU A 15 34.06 -21.96 -35.78
C GLU A 15 33.63 -22.96 -34.68
N ILE A 16 32.45 -23.60 -34.83
CA ILE A 16 32.01 -24.67 -33.92
C ILE A 16 32.21 -26.02 -34.62
N LYS A 17 33.19 -26.82 -34.15
CA LYS A 17 33.44 -28.18 -34.68
C LYS A 17 32.55 -29.23 -34.01
N ARG A 18 32.08 -30.19 -34.83
CA ARG A 18 31.21 -31.32 -34.49
C ARG A 18 31.77 -32.22 -33.38
N LEU A 19 30.94 -32.56 -32.39
CA LEU A 19 31.13 -33.74 -31.52
C LEU A 19 30.53 -34.98 -32.21
N ALA A 20 31.35 -36.00 -32.44
CA ALA A 20 30.93 -37.27 -33.02
C ALA A 20 30.46 -38.24 -31.91
N LEU A 21 29.24 -38.76 -32.03
CA LEU A 21 28.72 -39.84 -31.18
C LEU A 21 29.17 -41.20 -31.75
N ARG A 22 29.98 -41.96 -31.01
CA ARG A 22 30.16 -43.40 -31.25
C ARG A 22 29.26 -44.21 -30.32
N ARG A 23 28.47 -45.14 -30.88
CA ARG A 23 27.69 -46.13 -30.14
C ARG A 23 28.55 -47.36 -29.83
N HIS A 24 28.49 -47.86 -28.59
CA HIS A 24 28.82 -49.24 -28.25
C HIS A 24 27.57 -49.94 -27.66
N PRO A 25 27.40 -51.27 -27.89
CA PRO A 25 26.16 -51.98 -27.63
C PRO A 25 26.15 -52.59 -26.23
N GLY A 26 25.05 -52.43 -25.50
CA GLY A 26 24.77 -53.24 -24.31
C GLY A 26 24.29 -52.47 -23.09
N LYS A 27 22.96 -52.48 -22.92
CA LYS A 27 22.13 -52.10 -21.75
C LYS A 27 21.77 -50.61 -21.57
N PRO A 28 20.50 -50.32 -21.20
CA PRO A 28 19.96 -48.97 -21.14
C PRO A 28 19.97 -48.40 -19.71
N GLY A 29 20.32 -47.12 -19.60
CA GLY A 29 19.98 -46.28 -18.44
C GLY A 29 21.06 -46.22 -17.36
N GLY A 30 21.87 -45.17 -17.42
CA GLY A 30 22.67 -44.68 -16.29
C GLY A 30 24.17 -44.66 -16.56
N HIS A 31 24.71 -43.52 -17.00
CA HIS A 31 26.14 -43.24 -16.89
C HIS A 31 26.36 -41.86 -16.26
N GLN A 32 27.02 -41.91 -15.11
CA GLN A 32 27.69 -40.81 -14.41
C GLN A 32 29.10 -40.67 -15.01
N MET A 33 29.64 -39.46 -15.16
CA MET A 33 31.06 -39.29 -15.47
C MET A 33 31.68 -38.13 -14.69
N LEU A 34 32.79 -38.44 -14.02
CA LEU A 34 33.70 -37.57 -13.29
C LEU A 34 34.89 -37.13 -14.20
N ALA A 35 35.48 -35.97 -13.85
CA ALA A 35 36.70 -35.19 -14.23
C ALA A 35 37.93 -35.94 -14.87
N PRO A 36 39.04 -35.32 -15.39
CA PRO A 36 39.70 -34.04 -14.95
C PRO A 36 40.59 -33.19 -15.94
N ALA A 37 41.17 -32.10 -15.38
CA ALA A 37 42.52 -31.51 -15.58
C ALA A 37 42.79 -30.29 -16.54
N GLN A 38 43.69 -29.42 -16.03
CA GLN A 38 44.15 -28.05 -16.41
C GLN A 38 45.39 -28.03 -17.39
N PRO A 39 46.27 -26.98 -17.46
CA PRO A 39 46.16 -25.63 -18.07
C PRO A 39 47.36 -25.24 -19.02
N MET A 40 47.29 -24.11 -19.74
CA MET A 40 48.38 -23.19 -20.20
C MET A 40 47.75 -22.11 -21.11
N ALA A 41 48.02 -20.80 -21.13
CA ALA A 41 49.05 -19.91 -20.57
C ALA A 41 48.46 -18.48 -20.35
N ARG A 42 49.18 -17.64 -19.59
CA ARG A 42 48.81 -16.27 -19.13
C ARG A 42 49.05 -15.19 -20.18
N LEU A 43 48.22 -14.14 -20.17
CA LEU A 43 48.60 -12.72 -20.02
C LEU A 43 47.34 -11.85 -19.77
N ASP A 44 47.33 -11.26 -18.58
CA ASP A 44 46.70 -10.03 -18.06
C ASP A 44 45.18 -9.76 -18.14
N ASP A 45 44.65 -9.54 -16.92
CA ASP A 45 43.44 -8.84 -16.45
C ASP A 45 42.01 -9.38 -16.67
N GLU A 46 41.30 -9.40 -15.54
CA GLU A 46 39.88 -9.65 -15.26
C GLU A 46 39.27 -11.06 -15.36
N VAL A 47 38.86 -11.55 -14.18
CA VAL A 47 38.22 -12.85 -13.92
C VAL A 47 36.73 -12.81 -14.31
N ALA A 48 36.34 -13.60 -15.31
CA ALA A 48 34.95 -14.01 -15.55
C ALA A 48 34.75 -15.47 -15.11
N GLN A 49 33.75 -15.74 -14.26
CA GLN A 49 33.34 -17.11 -13.86
C GLN A 49 32.41 -17.74 -14.91
N PRO A 50 32.44 -19.08 -15.12
CA PRO A 50 31.60 -19.77 -16.10
C PRO A 50 30.16 -20.02 -15.60
N ALA A 51 29.17 -19.79 -16.47
CA ALA A 51 27.78 -20.21 -16.27
C ALA A 51 27.56 -21.65 -16.77
N PHE A 52 26.99 -22.51 -15.93
CA PHE A 52 26.57 -23.86 -16.27
C PHE A 52 25.12 -23.84 -16.79
N VAL A 53 24.87 -24.43 -17.96
CA VAL A 53 23.52 -24.66 -18.50
C VAL A 53 23.16 -26.14 -18.31
N ARG A 54 22.03 -26.41 -17.66
CA ARG A 54 21.43 -27.75 -17.52
C ARG A 54 20.26 -27.85 -18.50
N ILE A 55 20.36 -28.70 -19.52
CA ILE A 55 19.28 -28.94 -20.48
C ILE A 55 18.51 -30.19 -20.04
N HIS A 56 17.21 -30.04 -19.75
CA HIS A 56 16.29 -31.16 -19.69
C HIS A 56 15.81 -31.47 -21.12
N GLN A 57 16.03 -32.69 -21.60
CA GLN A 57 15.42 -33.18 -22.84
C GLN A 57 13.98 -33.61 -22.54
N ASP A 58 13.02 -32.93 -23.16
CA ASP A 58 11.78 -33.58 -23.56
C ASP A 58 11.36 -33.11 -24.96
N ALA A 59 10.82 -34.05 -25.73
CA ALA A 59 10.75 -34.00 -27.18
C ALA A 59 9.53 -33.22 -27.72
N ALA A 60 9.77 -32.55 -28.85
CA ALA A 60 8.80 -32.04 -29.84
C ALA A 60 7.96 -30.80 -29.47
N GLN A 61 8.55 -29.60 -29.62
CA GLN A 61 7.81 -28.39 -30.00
C GLN A 61 8.68 -27.49 -30.92
N ARG A 62 8.08 -26.91 -31.97
CA ARG A 62 8.69 -25.86 -32.80
C ARG A 62 8.92 -24.63 -31.94
N SER A 63 10.12 -24.07 -31.95
CA SER A 63 10.45 -22.81 -31.26
C SER A 63 10.65 -21.70 -32.28
N GLU A 64 9.91 -20.60 -32.16
CA GLU A 64 10.24 -19.31 -32.78
C GLU A 64 11.05 -18.49 -31.76
N LEU A 65 12.14 -17.87 -32.20
CA LEU A 65 13.03 -17.07 -31.36
C LEU A 65 12.59 -15.60 -31.41
N PHE A 66 12.13 -15.04 -30.30
CA PHE A 66 11.90 -13.59 -30.16
C PHE A 66 12.95 -13.01 -29.23
N LEU A 67 13.65 -11.95 -29.70
CA LEU A 67 14.58 -11.17 -28.89
C LEU A 67 13.90 -9.85 -28.54
N ARG A 68 13.79 -9.54 -27.23
CA ARG A 68 13.27 -8.26 -26.74
C ARG A 68 14.42 -7.48 -26.11
N GLY A 69 14.72 -6.29 -26.63
CA GLY A 69 15.71 -5.38 -26.05
C GLY A 69 15.10 -4.56 -24.92
N ALA A 70 15.87 -4.35 -23.85
CA ALA A 70 15.53 -3.42 -22.76
C ALA A 70 15.72 -1.96 -23.26
N GLN A 71 14.75 -1.11 -22.97
CA GLN A 71 14.80 0.33 -23.27
C GLN A 71 15.86 1.02 -22.40
N HIS A 72 16.95 1.43 -23.03
CA HIS A 72 17.67 2.66 -22.74
C HIS A 72 18.17 3.23 -24.08
N ASP A 73 18.19 4.55 -24.18
CA ASP A 73 18.40 5.35 -25.38
C ASP A 73 19.48 4.80 -26.32
N ASP A 74 19.09 4.09 -27.39
CA ASP A 74 19.79 4.01 -28.67
C ASP A 74 18.98 3.15 -29.67
N VAL A 75 18.70 3.68 -30.86
CA VAL A 75 17.90 3.03 -31.91
C VAL A 75 18.76 2.03 -32.69
N VAL A 76 18.48 0.72 -32.55
CA VAL A 76 19.03 -0.32 -33.43
C VAL A 76 17.98 -0.76 -34.44
N GLN A 77 18.21 -0.47 -35.73
CA GLN A 77 17.41 -1.01 -36.84
C GLN A 77 17.90 -2.40 -37.23
N ILE A 78 17.02 -3.41 -37.17
CA ILE A 78 17.28 -4.76 -37.70
C ILE A 78 16.23 -5.04 -38.79
N THR A 79 16.67 -5.38 -40.00
CA THR A 79 15.81 -5.78 -41.12
C THR A 79 15.60 -7.30 -41.15
N GLN A 80 14.35 -7.72 -41.41
CA GLN A 80 13.89 -9.12 -41.42
C GLN A 80 14.64 -10.03 -42.42
N GLY A 81 14.86 -11.29 -42.03
CA GLY A 81 15.16 -12.39 -42.93
C GLY A 81 14.45 -13.68 -42.51
N CYS A 82 13.64 -14.27 -43.40
CA CYS A 82 13.00 -15.58 -43.18
C CYS A 82 14.00 -16.73 -43.35
N VAL A 83 13.85 -17.82 -42.59
CA VAL A 83 14.60 -19.07 -42.78
C VAL A 83 13.65 -20.23 -43.01
N ASP A 84 13.85 -20.91 -44.14
CA ASP A 84 13.14 -22.12 -44.56
C ASP A 84 13.91 -23.36 -44.05
N ALA A 85 13.23 -24.25 -43.32
CA ALA A 85 13.85 -25.40 -42.68
C ALA A 85 14.01 -26.57 -43.67
N GLY A 86 15.05 -26.51 -44.49
CA GLY A 86 15.37 -27.60 -45.39
C GLY A 86 16.72 -27.44 -46.07
N ARG A 87 17.70 -28.22 -45.59
CA ARG A 87 19.07 -28.40 -46.12
C ARG A 87 20.06 -27.34 -45.62
N GLY A 88 21.05 -27.83 -44.89
CA GLY A 88 22.07 -27.02 -44.22
C GLY A 88 22.83 -26.11 -45.18
N LYS A 89 22.68 -24.80 -44.95
CA LYS A 89 23.62 -23.74 -45.32
C LYS A 89 23.61 -22.66 -44.23
N VAL A 90 24.79 -22.13 -43.96
CA VAL A 90 25.07 -21.03 -43.02
C VAL A 90 24.67 -19.70 -43.67
N THR A 91 24.06 -18.80 -42.92
CA THR A 91 23.85 -17.41 -43.35
C THR A 91 24.47 -16.46 -42.30
N LYS A 92 25.34 -15.54 -42.76
CA LYS A 92 25.97 -14.49 -41.95
C LYS A 92 24.92 -13.48 -41.45
N VAL A 93 25.01 -13.06 -40.20
CA VAL A 93 24.29 -11.89 -39.65
C VAL A 93 25.30 -10.75 -39.52
N ARG A 94 24.93 -9.55 -39.99
CA ARG A 94 25.76 -8.34 -39.91
C ARG A 94 25.17 -7.42 -38.84
N ILE A 95 25.97 -7.07 -37.82
CA ILE A 95 25.59 -6.14 -36.76
C ILE A 95 26.49 -4.91 -36.89
N HIS A 96 25.90 -3.71 -36.97
CA HIS A 96 26.63 -2.45 -36.86
C HIS A 96 26.34 -1.85 -35.48
N THR A 97 27.38 -1.58 -34.69
CA THR A 97 27.29 -0.82 -33.43
C THR A 97 28.13 0.45 -33.54
N VAL A 98 27.59 1.58 -33.05
CA VAL A 98 28.32 2.85 -32.92
C VAL A 98 28.57 3.07 -31.41
N HIS A 99 29.80 3.47 -31.09
CA HIS A 99 30.43 3.65 -29.76
C HIS A 99 29.56 3.84 -28.50
N THR A 100 29.69 2.93 -27.52
CA THR A 100 30.18 3.17 -26.13
C THR A 100 30.23 1.86 -25.32
N PRO A 101 31.04 1.74 -24.24
CA PRO A 101 31.34 0.45 -23.61
C PRO A 101 30.37 0.13 -22.47
N PHE A 102 29.31 -0.64 -22.74
CA PHE A 102 28.53 -1.30 -21.69
C PHE A 102 28.13 -2.72 -22.12
N ARG A 103 28.25 -3.68 -21.19
CA ARG A 103 27.91 -5.10 -21.39
C ARG A 103 26.39 -5.25 -21.62
N ALA A 104 26.00 -5.71 -22.81
CA ALA A 104 24.63 -6.18 -23.05
C ALA A 104 24.44 -7.60 -22.46
N PHE A 105 23.41 -7.78 -21.64
CA PHE A 105 22.95 -9.10 -21.19
C PHE A 105 21.76 -9.55 -22.04
N LEU A 106 21.85 -10.73 -22.65
CA LEU A 106 20.76 -11.38 -23.40
C LEU A 106 20.01 -12.33 -22.46
N GLN A 107 18.71 -12.10 -22.27
CA GLN A 107 17.80 -13.00 -21.55
C GLN A 107 16.95 -13.78 -22.57
N LEU A 108 17.04 -15.11 -22.53
CA LEU A 108 16.20 -16.02 -23.30
C LEU A 108 15.07 -16.53 -22.40
N GLU A 109 13.81 -16.24 -22.74
CA GLU A 109 12.65 -16.80 -22.06
C GLU A 109 11.97 -17.86 -22.95
N TYR A 110 11.57 -18.97 -22.32
CA TYR A 110 10.72 -19.99 -22.92
C TYR A 110 9.29 -19.85 -22.35
N GLN A 111 8.30 -19.63 -23.21
CA GLN A 111 6.89 -19.76 -22.85
C GLN A 111 6.31 -21.07 -23.41
N ALA A 112 5.67 -21.87 -22.55
CA ALA A 112 4.89 -23.03 -22.94
C ALA A 112 3.43 -22.62 -23.22
N CYS A 113 2.90 -22.99 -24.39
CA CYS A 113 1.52 -22.75 -24.80
C CYS A 113 0.66 -24.02 -24.59
N PRO A 114 -0.56 -23.95 -24.01
CA PRO A 114 -1.44 -25.10 -23.92
C PRO A 114 -2.16 -25.36 -25.25
N LEU A 115 -1.98 -26.55 -25.82
CA LEU A 115 -2.80 -27.04 -26.93
C LEU A 115 -4.08 -27.70 -26.41
N THR A 116 -5.20 -27.31 -27.01
CA THR A 116 -6.52 -27.91 -26.81
C THR A 116 -6.61 -29.27 -27.52
N SER A 117 -7.10 -30.30 -26.83
CA SER A 117 -7.53 -31.55 -27.46
C SER A 117 -9.04 -31.75 -27.28
N ARG A 118 -9.78 -31.62 -28.38
CA ARG A 118 -11.14 -32.16 -28.52
C ARG A 118 -11.06 -33.68 -28.72
N THR A 119 -11.83 -34.46 -27.97
CA THR A 119 -12.75 -35.50 -28.45
C THR A 119 -13.45 -36.19 -27.28
N GLY A 120 -14.77 -36.43 -27.40
CA GLY A 120 -15.49 -37.31 -26.46
C GLY A 120 -16.97 -36.97 -26.27
N ARG A 121 -17.84 -37.42 -27.17
CA ARG A 121 -19.31 -37.45 -27.01
C ARG A 121 -19.72 -38.39 -25.87
N ARG A 122 -20.72 -38.03 -25.06
CA ARG A 122 -21.82 -38.91 -24.63
C ARG A 122 -23.02 -38.12 -24.07
N ARG A 123 -24.19 -38.73 -24.24
CA ARG A 123 -25.57 -38.22 -24.14
C ARG A 123 -26.14 -38.26 -22.70
N SER A 124 -27.26 -37.54 -22.53
CA SER A 124 -28.39 -37.71 -21.56
C SER A 124 -28.10 -37.44 -20.07
N SER A 125 -28.96 -36.86 -19.24
CA SER A 125 -30.42 -36.61 -19.27
C SER A 125 -30.74 -35.65 -18.11
N ALA A 126 -31.82 -34.89 -18.26
CA ALA A 126 -32.38 -33.98 -17.27
C ALA A 126 -32.82 -34.66 -15.97
N ARG A 127 -32.83 -33.89 -14.86
CA ARG A 127 -33.91 -33.90 -13.87
C ARG A 127 -33.87 -32.64 -12.99
N ILE A 128 -34.93 -31.87 -13.15
CA ILE A 128 -35.43 -30.80 -12.28
C ILE A 128 -35.97 -31.46 -11.01
N TRP A 129 -35.74 -30.86 -9.85
CA TRP A 129 -36.51 -31.13 -8.64
C TRP A 129 -37.11 -29.83 -8.11
N CYS A 130 -38.44 -29.82 -8.08
CA CYS A 130 -39.30 -28.77 -7.58
C CYS A 130 -39.89 -29.28 -6.25
N GLY A 131 -39.87 -28.46 -5.21
CA GLY A 131 -40.53 -28.74 -3.93
C GLY A 131 -41.25 -27.50 -3.42
N ARG A 132 -42.58 -27.52 -3.46
CA ARG A 132 -43.50 -26.50 -2.93
C ARG A 132 -44.54 -27.22 -2.05
N CYS A 133 -44.74 -26.73 -0.83
CA CYS A 133 -45.96 -26.86 0.01
C CYS A 133 -45.99 -25.58 0.87
N HIS A 134 -46.84 -24.56 0.66
CA HIS A 134 -48.28 -24.41 1.00
C HIS A 134 -48.64 -24.66 2.48
N PHE A 135 -48.97 -23.58 3.21
CA PHE A 135 -50.28 -23.43 3.89
C PHE A 135 -50.63 -21.95 4.16
N TRP A 136 -51.93 -21.70 4.25
CA TRP A 136 -52.68 -20.44 4.18
C TRP A 136 -53.05 -19.82 5.56
N TYR A 137 -53.32 -18.50 5.61
CA TYR A 137 -54.60 -17.83 5.98
C TYR A 137 -54.42 -16.28 6.00
N ARG A 138 -55.00 -15.51 5.04
CA ARG A 138 -56.24 -14.68 5.09
C ARG A 138 -56.34 -13.71 6.29
N ALA A 139 -56.19 -12.38 6.09
CA ALA A 139 -57.19 -11.36 5.69
C ALA A 139 -58.00 -10.82 6.89
N GLY A 140 -58.27 -9.52 7.10
CA GLY A 140 -58.02 -8.27 6.38
C GLY A 140 -58.78 -7.10 7.05
N CYS A 141 -58.66 -5.88 6.47
CA CYS A 141 -59.53 -4.69 6.60
C CYS A 141 -59.56 -3.93 7.97
N ARG A 142 -59.73 -2.60 8.10
CA ARG A 142 -59.92 -1.43 7.21
C ARG A 142 -59.86 -0.14 8.09
N LEU A 143 -59.31 0.95 7.53
CA LEU A 143 -59.74 2.38 7.51
C LEU A 143 -60.08 3.19 8.81
N ASP A 144 -59.26 4.25 9.05
CA ASP A 144 -59.57 5.71 9.19
C ASP A 144 -60.44 6.29 10.36
N PRO A 145 -60.44 7.63 10.64
CA PRO A 145 -59.33 8.51 11.08
C PRO A 145 -59.74 9.51 12.22
N MET A 146 -58.82 10.44 12.56
CA MET A 146 -58.99 11.73 13.28
C MET A 146 -59.29 11.76 14.80
N ARG A 147 -58.45 12.50 15.55
CA ARG A 147 -58.89 13.67 16.36
C ARG A 147 -57.72 14.46 16.98
N THR A 148 -57.74 15.76 16.70
CA THR A 148 -57.00 16.86 17.33
C THR A 148 -57.59 17.20 18.69
N ILE A 149 -56.79 17.36 19.75
CA ILE A 149 -57.09 18.24 20.91
C ILE A 149 -55.76 18.77 21.46
N GLY A 150 -55.61 20.10 21.49
CA GLY A 150 -54.57 20.79 22.27
C GLY A 150 -55.07 21.13 23.67
N PHE A 151 -54.14 21.29 24.62
CA PHE A 151 -54.38 22.02 25.86
C PHE A 151 -53.12 22.75 26.31
N LEU A 152 -53.30 24.05 26.53
CA LEU A 152 -52.43 24.97 27.27
C LEU A 152 -52.64 24.78 28.78
N LEU A 153 -51.57 24.96 29.57
CA LEU A 153 -51.47 25.77 30.81
C LEU A 153 -50.50 25.16 31.84
N GLY A 154 -49.73 26.03 32.49
CA GLY A 154 -49.48 25.89 33.93
C GLY A 154 -48.03 25.86 34.37
N SER A 155 -47.41 27.04 34.48
CA SER A 155 -46.17 27.28 35.20
C SER A 155 -46.35 27.09 36.71
N THR A 156 -45.51 26.27 37.34
CA THR A 156 -45.19 26.36 38.77
C THR A 156 -43.69 26.13 38.97
N ALA A 157 -43.04 27.16 39.51
CA ALA A 157 -41.64 27.16 39.87
C ALA A 157 -41.42 26.39 41.18
N LEU A 158 -40.47 25.45 41.17
CA LEU A 158 -39.86 24.87 42.35
C LEU A 158 -38.34 24.96 42.17
N LEU A 159 -37.72 25.73 43.07
CA LEU A 159 -36.29 25.91 43.19
C LEU A 159 -35.61 24.58 43.55
N CYS A 160 -34.67 24.13 42.70
CA CYS A 160 -33.71 23.07 42.98
C CYS A 160 -32.29 23.63 42.78
N PRO A 161 -31.29 23.13 43.53
CA PRO A 161 -29.94 23.70 43.58
C PRO A 161 -29.22 23.52 42.25
N MET A 162 -28.41 24.52 41.87
CA MET A 162 -27.62 24.50 40.65
C MET A 162 -26.47 23.51 40.75
N ASP A 163 -26.70 22.29 40.28
CA ASP A 163 -25.64 21.36 39.87
C ASP A 163 -25.20 21.69 38.44
N GLY A 164 -23.87 21.81 38.28
CA GLY A 164 -23.07 21.69 37.05
C GLY A 164 -23.72 22.12 35.74
N LEU A 165 -23.40 23.34 35.28
CA LEU A 165 -23.51 23.68 33.87
C LEU A 165 -22.79 22.60 33.03
N PRO A 166 -23.43 22.02 32.00
CA PRO A 166 -22.73 21.13 31.09
C PRO A 166 -21.57 21.92 30.47
N ALA A 167 -20.37 21.36 30.55
CA ALA A 167 -19.20 21.89 29.87
C ALA A 167 -19.60 22.21 28.43
N GLN A 168 -19.50 23.48 28.06
CA GLN A 168 -19.67 23.90 26.67
C GLN A 168 -18.66 23.08 25.86
N SER A 169 -19.17 22.13 25.08
CA SER A 169 -18.38 21.41 24.09
C SER A 169 -17.79 22.46 23.18
N THR A 170 -16.48 22.63 23.26
CA THR A 170 -15.71 23.37 22.27
C THR A 170 -16.14 22.82 20.90
N PRO A 171 -16.49 23.66 19.92
CA PRO A 171 -16.79 23.15 18.58
C PRO A 171 -15.61 22.27 18.14
N PRO A 172 -15.88 21.09 17.55
CA PRO A 172 -14.80 20.18 17.16
C PRO A 172 -13.80 20.95 16.31
N SER A 173 -12.52 20.85 16.67
CA SER A 173 -11.43 21.43 15.88
C SER A 173 -11.61 20.99 14.43
N THR A 174 -11.71 21.95 13.52
CA THR A 174 -11.87 21.68 12.08
C THR A 174 -10.61 21.05 11.47
N SER A 175 -9.48 21.06 12.18
CA SER A 175 -8.25 20.39 11.75
C SER A 175 -8.10 19.02 12.40
N SER A 176 -7.86 18.02 11.55
CA SER A 176 -7.39 16.69 11.95
C SER A 176 -5.98 16.73 12.55
N ILE A 177 -5.16 17.76 12.27
CA ILE A 177 -3.84 17.93 12.87
C ILE A 177 -3.99 18.17 14.38
N VAL A 178 -3.38 17.30 15.17
CA VAL A 178 -3.31 17.37 16.63
C VAL A 178 -2.06 18.09 17.09
N GLU A 179 -0.90 17.73 16.52
CA GLU A 179 0.40 18.29 16.85
C GLU A 179 1.34 18.17 15.65
N ARG A 180 2.37 19.02 15.58
CA ARG A 180 3.46 18.91 14.61
C ARG A 180 4.80 18.90 15.34
N VAL A 181 5.69 17.97 14.97
CA VAL A 181 7.07 17.92 15.45
C VAL A 181 8.00 17.92 14.24
N GLY A 182 8.74 19.03 14.07
CA GLY A 182 9.54 19.25 12.86
C GLY A 182 8.67 19.15 11.62
N ASP A 183 9.03 18.27 10.70
CA ASP A 183 8.28 18.05 9.44
C ASP A 183 7.18 16.98 9.55
N THR A 184 6.96 16.40 10.74
CA THR A 184 5.96 15.35 10.97
C THR A 184 4.69 15.91 11.60
N GLY A 185 3.55 15.77 10.93
CA GLY A 185 2.22 16.11 11.43
C GLY A 185 1.52 14.88 12.01
N PHE A 186 1.01 15.00 13.23
CA PHE A 186 0.19 13.97 13.87
C PHE A 186 -1.28 14.27 13.63
N ILE A 187 -1.99 13.37 12.97
CA ILE A 187 -3.39 13.55 12.59
C ILE A 187 -4.29 12.55 13.31
N GLN A 188 -5.45 13.01 13.75
CA GLN A 188 -6.47 12.16 14.36
C GLN A 188 -7.26 11.41 13.30
N LEU A 189 -7.37 10.09 13.47
CA LEU A 189 -8.24 9.21 12.68
C LEU A 189 -9.60 9.03 13.35
N GLN A 190 -10.63 8.83 12.53
CA GLN A 190 -12.01 8.61 12.97
C GLN A 190 -12.57 7.37 12.27
N ALA A 191 -13.52 6.71 12.94
CA ALA A 191 -14.17 5.49 12.48
C ALA A 191 -15.64 5.49 12.91
N ASP A 192 -16.42 6.40 12.33
CA ASP A 192 -17.80 6.65 12.74
C ASP A 192 -18.76 5.49 12.44
N SER A 193 -18.45 4.68 11.43
CA SER A 193 -19.19 3.45 11.11
C SER A 193 -19.11 2.41 12.24
N PHE A 194 -18.18 2.54 13.21
CA PHE A 194 -18.04 1.61 14.34
C PHE A 194 -19.33 1.53 15.16
N ARG A 195 -20.02 2.67 15.31
CA ARG A 195 -21.25 2.76 16.12
C ARG A 195 -22.41 1.98 15.51
N ALA A 196 -22.36 1.69 14.22
CA ALA A 196 -23.38 0.92 13.51
C ALA A 196 -23.13 -0.59 13.58
N LEU A 197 -21.98 -1.04 14.13
CA LEU A 197 -21.71 -2.46 14.34
C LEU A 197 -22.61 -3.02 15.45
N GLU A 198 -23.10 -4.23 15.23
CA GLU A 198 -23.74 -5.04 16.28
C GLU A 198 -22.73 -5.33 17.42
N PRO A 199 -23.19 -5.57 18.66
CA PRO A 199 -22.30 -5.78 19.82
C PRO A 199 -21.21 -6.85 19.63
N ARG A 200 -21.53 -7.96 18.93
CA ARG A 200 -20.54 -9.00 18.62
C ARG A 200 -19.45 -8.49 17.67
N GLY A 201 -19.80 -7.68 16.68
CA GLY A 201 -18.86 -7.03 15.76
C GLY A 201 -17.98 -6.01 16.46
N GLN A 202 -18.53 -5.24 17.41
CA GLN A 202 -17.74 -4.32 18.25
C GLN A 202 -16.72 -5.07 19.12
N ALA A 203 -17.14 -6.19 19.73
CA ALA A 203 -16.25 -7.05 20.53
C ALA A 203 -15.15 -7.69 19.67
N LEU A 204 -15.49 -8.16 18.47
CA LEU A 204 -14.54 -8.68 17.49
C LEU A 204 -13.49 -7.61 17.12
N ALA A 205 -13.94 -6.43 16.73
CA ALA A 205 -13.08 -5.30 16.37
C ALA A 205 -12.11 -4.95 17.50
N TYR A 206 -12.60 -4.88 18.74
CA TYR A 206 -11.75 -4.67 19.92
C TYR A 206 -10.64 -5.72 20.04
N TRP A 207 -10.97 -7.01 19.97
CA TRP A 207 -9.97 -8.07 20.12
C TRP A 207 -8.96 -8.11 18.98
N LEU A 208 -9.39 -7.86 17.74
CA LEU A 208 -8.48 -7.73 16.60
C LEU A 208 -7.54 -6.52 16.78
N THR A 209 -8.04 -5.38 17.28
CA THR A 209 -7.20 -4.22 17.61
C THR A 209 -6.16 -4.56 18.69
N GLN A 210 -6.53 -5.31 19.72
CA GLN A 210 -5.57 -5.76 20.74
C GLN A 210 -4.49 -6.71 20.15
N ALA A 211 -4.87 -7.61 19.23
CA ALA A 211 -3.92 -8.47 18.53
C ALA A 211 -2.96 -7.68 17.62
N SER A 212 -3.44 -6.60 17.01
CA SER A 212 -2.65 -5.66 16.20
C SER A 212 -1.61 -4.91 17.04
N ILE A 213 -2.01 -4.39 18.20
CA ILE A 213 -1.08 -3.74 19.15
C ILE A 213 -0.04 -4.73 19.69
N ALA A 214 -0.43 -5.99 19.90
CA ALA A 214 0.47 -7.00 20.44
C ALA A 214 1.70 -7.25 19.56
N ILE A 215 1.59 -7.16 18.23
CA ILE A 215 2.74 -7.38 17.34
C ILE A 215 3.50 -6.10 16.99
N ASP A 216 2.98 -4.92 17.34
CA ASP A 216 3.60 -3.62 17.02
C ASP A 216 5.10 -3.54 17.41
N PRO A 217 5.57 -4.02 18.57
CA PRO A 217 6.98 -3.90 18.93
C PRO A 217 7.94 -4.65 17.98
N ILE A 218 7.46 -5.67 17.24
CA ILE A 218 8.32 -6.50 16.38
C ILE A 218 9.02 -5.64 15.31
N VAL A 219 8.33 -4.66 14.74
CA VAL A 219 8.91 -3.84 13.66
C VAL A 219 10.12 -3.04 14.14
N TYR A 220 10.13 -2.60 15.40
CA TYR A 220 11.28 -1.87 15.97
C TYR A 220 12.54 -2.75 16.02
N ASP A 221 12.41 -4.04 16.34
CA ASP A 221 13.54 -4.99 16.26
C ASP A 221 13.90 -5.31 14.81
N GLN A 222 12.93 -5.40 13.90
CA GLN A 222 13.18 -5.68 12.49
C GLN A 222 13.91 -4.53 11.78
N LEU A 223 13.65 -3.27 12.12
CA LEU A 223 14.30 -2.12 11.49
C LEU A 223 15.65 -1.74 12.13
N SER A 224 15.90 -2.19 13.35
CA SER A 224 17.17 -1.97 14.04
C SER A 224 17.42 -3.00 15.14
N PRO A 225 18.63 -3.56 15.27
CA PRO A 225 18.98 -4.43 16.40
C PRO A 225 18.96 -3.70 17.77
N TYR A 226 18.84 -2.37 17.77
CA TYR A 226 18.73 -1.54 18.96
C TYR A 226 17.30 -1.06 19.23
N GLY A 227 16.38 -1.22 18.28
CA GLY A 227 15.11 -0.51 18.26
C GLY A 227 14.23 -0.74 19.49
N LEU A 228 14.07 -1.98 19.96
CA LEU A 228 13.30 -2.27 21.17
C LEU A 228 13.90 -1.66 22.45
N ARG A 229 15.24 -1.66 22.55
CA ARG A 229 15.97 -1.09 23.69
C ARG A 229 15.83 0.44 23.72
N GLN A 230 15.95 1.08 22.54
CA GLN A 230 15.71 2.50 22.36
C GLN A 230 14.25 2.89 22.66
N LYS A 231 13.28 2.09 22.16
CA LYS A 231 11.85 2.26 22.42
C LYS A 231 11.56 2.26 23.92
N ARG A 232 12.01 1.22 24.65
CA ARG A 232 11.90 1.15 26.11
C ARG A 232 12.49 2.38 26.79
N LEU A 233 13.71 2.78 26.39
CA LEU A 233 14.38 3.94 26.99
C LEU A 233 13.54 5.21 26.88
N LEU A 234 13.02 5.49 25.69
CA LEU A 234 12.21 6.69 25.43
C LEU A 234 10.87 6.64 26.17
N GLU A 235 10.18 5.51 26.15
CA GLU A 235 8.87 5.35 26.80
C GLU A 235 8.95 5.48 28.32
N GLU A 236 9.95 4.85 28.93
CA GLU A 236 10.16 4.91 30.37
C GLU A 236 10.46 6.34 30.86
N ILE A 237 11.16 7.14 30.03
CA ILE A 237 11.42 8.56 30.29
C ILE A 237 10.16 9.40 30.07
N VAL A 238 9.50 9.24 28.93
CA VAL A 238 8.34 10.07 28.54
C VAL A 238 7.15 9.84 29.47
N ALA A 239 6.95 8.62 29.97
CA ALA A 239 5.90 8.31 30.95
C ALA A 239 6.15 8.95 32.33
N ARG A 240 7.38 9.42 32.63
CA ARG A 240 7.79 9.89 33.96
C ARG A 240 8.46 11.26 33.93
N PRO A 241 7.76 12.32 33.48
CA PRO A 241 8.31 13.66 33.34
C PRO A 241 8.74 14.33 34.66
N ALA A 242 8.20 13.89 35.80
CA ALA A 242 8.38 14.55 37.08
C ALA A 242 9.87 14.70 37.45
N GLY A 243 10.32 15.93 37.71
CA GLY A 243 11.71 16.24 38.07
C GLY A 243 12.71 16.27 36.91
N ILE A 244 12.29 15.96 35.67
CA ILE A 244 13.12 16.18 34.47
C ILE A 244 13.02 17.66 34.10
N ALA A 245 14.17 18.30 33.82
CA ALA A 245 14.18 19.70 33.40
C ALA A 245 13.29 19.89 32.15
N PRO A 246 12.34 20.87 32.15
CA PRO A 246 11.36 21.00 31.07
C PRO A 246 11.97 21.09 29.67
N ALA A 247 13.07 21.83 29.50
CA ALA A 247 13.77 21.94 28.21
C ALA A 247 14.34 20.60 27.72
N ILE A 248 14.90 19.79 28.62
CA ILE A 248 15.42 18.45 28.29
C ILE A 248 14.25 17.53 27.92
N PHE A 249 13.19 17.53 28.74
CA PHE A 249 12.01 16.70 28.51
C PHE A 249 11.38 16.99 27.14
N GLN A 250 11.24 18.26 26.75
CA GLN A 250 10.65 18.61 25.46
C GLN A 250 11.48 18.12 24.27
N LYS A 251 12.82 18.19 24.34
CA LYS A 251 13.69 17.60 23.30
C LYS A 251 13.51 16.08 23.20
N ILE A 252 13.45 15.38 24.34
CA ILE A 252 13.28 13.92 24.38
C ILE A 252 11.89 13.53 23.89
N ARG A 253 10.83 14.21 24.33
CA ARG A 253 9.46 13.99 23.88
C ARG A 253 9.32 14.19 22.38
N ALA A 254 9.89 15.27 21.82
CA ALA A 254 9.87 15.53 20.39
C ALA A 254 10.56 14.41 19.60
N TYR A 255 11.76 13.98 20.02
CA TYR A 255 12.44 12.86 19.39
C TYR A 255 11.66 11.54 19.52
N ALA A 256 11.06 11.27 20.69
CA ALA A 256 10.27 10.07 20.93
C ALA A 256 9.05 10.01 20.01
N LEU A 257 8.34 11.12 19.82
CA LEU A 257 7.21 11.21 18.89
C LEU A 257 7.62 10.86 17.45
N VAL A 258 8.72 11.43 16.96
CA VAL A 258 9.22 11.13 15.62
C VAL A 258 9.75 9.69 15.54
N PHE A 259 10.44 9.21 16.57
CA PHE A 259 10.91 7.83 16.68
C PHE A 259 9.77 6.82 16.60
N TRP A 260 8.67 7.07 17.32
CA TRP A 260 7.51 6.19 17.27
C TRP A 260 6.81 6.24 15.93
N ALA A 261 6.60 7.44 15.36
CA ALA A 261 6.03 7.61 14.02
C ALA A 261 6.82 6.85 12.94
N ASN A 262 8.14 6.77 13.09
CA ASN A 262 9.04 6.12 12.13
C ASN A 262 9.40 4.67 12.49
N ARG A 263 8.92 4.16 13.64
CA ARG A 263 9.20 2.81 14.15
C ARG A 263 10.70 2.57 14.39
N GLY A 264 11.43 3.63 14.71
CA GLY A 264 12.89 3.64 14.81
C GLY A 264 13.45 5.04 14.60
N ASN A 265 14.78 5.16 14.53
CA ASN A 265 15.48 6.44 14.33
C ASN A 265 15.91 6.68 12.88
N HIS A 266 15.13 6.15 11.94
CA HIS A 266 15.31 6.36 10.50
C HIS A 266 14.02 6.81 9.89
N ASN A 267 14.07 7.79 9.00
CA ASN A 267 12.86 8.32 8.37
C ASN A 267 12.19 7.26 7.49
N GLU A 268 10.89 7.04 7.64
CA GLU A 268 10.20 5.91 7.00
C GLU A 268 10.21 5.99 5.46
N MET A 269 10.17 7.22 4.92
CA MET A 269 10.12 7.47 3.48
C MET A 269 11.51 7.45 2.83
N THR A 270 12.50 8.08 3.46
CA THR A 270 13.85 8.22 2.90
C THR A 270 14.81 7.12 3.35
N GLY A 271 14.47 6.39 4.42
CA GLY A 271 15.32 5.41 5.09
C GLY A 271 16.49 6.03 5.86
N GLN A 272 16.65 7.36 5.85
CA GLN A 272 17.83 8.03 6.41
C GLN A 272 17.73 8.18 7.92
N LYS A 273 18.84 7.94 8.61
CA LYS A 273 18.94 8.14 10.06
C LYS A 273 18.74 9.61 10.43
N PHE A 274 17.95 9.87 11.48
CA PHE A 274 17.85 11.18 12.10
C PHE A 274 18.39 11.15 13.54
N LEU A 275 18.99 12.25 13.97
CA LEU A 275 19.64 12.35 15.28
C LEU A 275 18.78 13.16 16.28
N PRO A 276 18.87 12.86 17.57
CA PRO A 276 18.22 13.67 18.60
C PRO A 276 18.88 15.06 18.75
N ALA A 277 18.07 16.04 19.14
CA ALA A 277 18.54 17.40 19.46
C ALA A 277 19.07 17.55 20.90
N PHE A 278 18.99 16.48 21.71
CA PHE A 278 19.53 16.43 23.06
C PHE A 278 20.90 15.75 23.09
N THR A 279 21.69 16.00 24.13
CA THR A 279 22.99 15.35 24.32
C THR A 279 22.87 14.01 25.06
N ALA A 280 23.93 13.19 25.01
CA ALA A 280 24.00 11.95 25.78
C ALA A 280 23.87 12.20 27.30
N ASP A 281 24.43 13.31 27.81
CA ASP A 281 24.31 13.69 29.22
C ASP A 281 22.88 14.12 29.59
N GLU A 282 22.21 14.88 28.72
CA GLU A 282 20.80 15.24 28.90
C GLU A 282 19.91 13.99 28.94
N LEU A 283 20.14 13.04 28.03
CA LEU A 283 19.44 11.74 28.01
C LEU A 283 19.70 10.95 29.30
N ARG A 284 20.96 10.86 29.73
CA ARG A 284 21.34 10.17 30.97
C ARG A 284 20.69 10.79 32.20
N GLN A 285 20.68 12.12 32.31
CA GLN A 285 20.03 12.82 33.40
C GLN A 285 18.52 12.51 33.45
N ALA A 286 17.85 12.57 32.30
CA ALA A 286 16.43 12.26 32.21
C ALA A 286 16.13 10.79 32.59
N ALA A 287 16.93 9.86 32.08
CA ALA A 287 16.79 8.43 32.38
C ALA A 287 16.95 8.12 33.87
N LEU A 288 17.97 8.67 34.53
CA LEU A 288 18.20 8.47 35.97
C LEU A 288 17.06 9.08 36.81
N THR A 289 16.51 10.23 36.41
CA THR A 289 15.34 10.81 37.06
C THR A 289 14.10 9.92 36.88
N ALA A 290 13.86 9.42 35.68
CA ALA A 290 12.77 8.48 35.42
C ALA A 290 12.91 7.19 36.25
N GLN A 291 14.14 6.67 36.40
CA GLN A 291 14.44 5.50 37.23
C GLN A 291 14.12 5.76 38.72
N LYS A 292 14.49 6.94 39.25
CA LYS A 292 14.10 7.36 40.61
C LYS A 292 12.58 7.40 40.80
N ASN A 293 11.85 7.76 39.75
CA ASN A 293 10.39 7.76 39.72
C ASN A 293 9.75 6.40 39.39
N GLY A 294 10.52 5.31 39.47
CA GLY A 294 10.01 3.95 39.30
C GLY A 294 10.19 3.35 37.91
N GLY A 295 10.75 4.09 36.95
CA GLY A 295 11.04 3.57 35.61
C GLY A 295 12.11 2.47 35.63
N PHE A 296 12.08 1.61 34.62
CA PHE A 296 13.04 0.51 34.39
C PHE A 296 13.10 -0.59 35.47
N LYS A 297 12.28 -0.52 36.52
CA LYS A 297 12.28 -1.49 37.63
C LYS A 297 11.67 -2.84 37.26
N THR A 298 10.84 -2.87 36.24
CA THR A 298 10.15 -4.06 35.72
C THR A 298 10.69 -4.45 34.34
N GLY A 299 10.43 -5.69 33.93
CA GLY A 299 10.74 -6.11 32.57
C GLY A 299 9.89 -5.38 31.54
N TYR A 300 10.40 -5.28 30.32
CA TYR A 300 9.69 -4.75 29.16
C TYR A 300 9.67 -5.84 28.09
N ALA A 301 8.53 -6.53 27.94
CA ALA A 301 8.46 -7.77 27.15
C ALA A 301 9.58 -8.78 27.53
N ASP A 302 10.51 -9.07 26.62
CA ASP A 302 11.67 -9.95 26.82
C ASP A 302 12.94 -9.22 27.30
N LEU A 303 12.89 -7.90 27.48
CA LEU A 303 14.00 -7.11 28.04
C LEU A 303 13.98 -7.18 29.57
N ALA A 304 15.12 -7.57 30.14
CA ALA A 304 15.32 -7.60 31.59
C ALA A 304 15.22 -6.19 32.22
N PRO A 305 14.75 -6.08 33.48
CA PRO A 305 14.73 -4.82 34.20
C PRO A 305 16.15 -4.23 34.36
N LEU A 306 16.22 -2.91 34.55
CA LEU A 306 17.44 -2.16 34.89
C LEU A 306 17.21 -1.45 36.24
N PRO A 307 17.18 -2.20 37.36
CA PRO A 307 16.77 -1.64 38.66
C PRO A 307 17.83 -0.72 39.25
N GLU A 308 19.11 -0.97 38.97
CA GLU A 308 20.22 -0.21 39.53
C GLU A 308 20.70 0.89 38.57
N PRO A 309 21.17 2.06 39.08
CA PRO A 309 21.73 3.11 38.24
C PRO A 309 22.88 2.64 37.35
N GLY A 310 23.71 1.70 37.83
CA GLY A 310 24.82 1.14 37.06
C GLY A 310 24.38 0.32 35.84
N ASP A 311 23.21 -0.34 35.91
CA ASP A 311 22.64 -1.08 34.79
C ASP A 311 22.13 -0.13 33.71
N LEU A 312 21.43 0.93 34.12
CA LEU A 312 20.94 1.97 33.22
C LEU A 312 22.09 2.74 32.56
N ASP A 313 23.15 3.05 33.31
CA ASP A 313 24.36 3.68 32.75
C ASP A 313 25.04 2.80 31.70
N ARG A 314 25.06 1.48 31.91
CA ARG A 314 25.59 0.53 30.92
C ARG A 314 24.73 0.52 29.67
N GLU A 315 23.40 0.44 29.81
CA GLU A 315 22.44 0.51 28.69
C GLU A 315 22.64 1.78 27.86
N LEU A 316 22.73 2.94 28.52
CA LEU A 316 22.92 4.24 27.86
C LEU A 316 24.24 4.31 27.09
N ARG A 317 25.34 3.79 27.65
CA ARG A 317 26.62 3.72 26.96
C ARG A 317 26.57 2.82 25.73
N GLU A 318 25.92 1.66 25.82
CA GLU A 318 25.81 0.72 24.71
C GLU A 318 24.90 1.25 23.59
N LEU A 319 23.82 1.96 23.93
CA LEU A 319 22.91 2.55 22.95
C LEU A 319 23.43 3.87 22.37
N GLY A 320 24.35 4.56 23.04
CA GLY A 320 24.87 5.87 22.66
C GLY A 320 25.23 5.99 21.18
N PRO A 321 26.12 5.13 20.62
CA PRO A 321 26.48 5.19 19.21
C PRO A 321 25.27 5.07 18.27
N SER A 322 24.33 4.17 18.58
CA SER A 322 23.14 3.96 17.75
C SER A 322 22.22 5.19 17.69
N LEU A 323 22.24 6.05 18.71
CA LEU A 323 21.43 7.27 18.78
C LEU A 323 22.16 8.51 18.28
N PHE A 324 23.47 8.63 18.52
CA PHE A 324 24.20 9.89 18.35
C PHE A 324 25.25 9.90 17.23
N ASP A 325 25.69 8.74 16.71
CA ASP A 325 26.64 8.67 15.59
C ASP A 325 25.89 8.62 14.25
N ALA A 326 26.03 9.66 13.43
CA ALA A 326 25.43 9.73 12.09
C ALA A 326 25.96 8.66 11.13
N ASN A 327 27.20 8.17 11.34
CA ASN A 327 27.87 7.24 10.44
C ASN A 327 27.57 5.78 10.75
N LEU A 328 27.12 5.50 11.98
CA LEU A 328 26.63 4.19 12.34
C LEU A 328 25.21 4.01 11.80
N ASP A 329 25.05 3.02 10.91
CA ASP A 329 23.76 2.62 10.37
C ASP A 329 22.99 3.79 9.72
N PRO A 330 23.54 4.50 8.71
CA PRO A 330 22.96 5.73 8.19
C PRO A 330 21.66 5.52 7.39
N ILE A 331 21.39 4.30 6.95
CA ILE A 331 20.24 3.95 6.12
C ILE A 331 19.59 2.63 6.60
N THR A 332 18.26 2.58 6.68
CA THR A 332 17.55 1.36 7.07
C THR A 332 17.65 0.26 6.05
N THR A 333 17.46 0.60 4.77
CA THR A 333 17.43 -0.35 3.66
C THR A 333 18.22 0.24 2.49
N ALA A 334 19.45 -0.22 2.32
CA ALA A 334 20.34 0.22 1.25
C ALA A 334 20.06 -0.57 -0.03
N LYS A 335 19.51 0.07 -1.05
CA LYS A 335 19.42 -0.51 -2.41
C LYS A 335 20.64 -0.19 -3.28
N THR A 336 21.38 0.86 -2.90
CA THR A 336 22.62 1.30 -3.56
C THR A 336 23.70 1.42 -2.48
N PRO A 337 24.43 0.33 -2.17
CA PRO A 337 25.36 0.31 -1.05
C PRO A 337 26.63 1.12 -1.39
N PRO A 338 27.34 1.67 -0.40
CA PRO A 338 28.63 2.32 -0.62
C PRO A 338 29.69 1.29 -1.07
N PRO A 339 30.78 1.74 -1.71
CA PRO A 339 31.87 0.84 -2.13
C PRO A 339 32.37 -0.06 -1.00
N GLY A 340 32.54 -1.35 -1.30
CA GLY A 340 33.06 -2.34 -0.35
C GLY A 340 32.03 -2.95 0.62
N LYS A 341 30.76 -2.56 0.54
CA LYS A 341 29.65 -3.23 1.24
C LYS A 341 28.63 -3.77 0.25
N ASP A 342 27.96 -4.85 0.61
CA ASP A 342 26.74 -5.27 -0.10
C ASP A 342 25.47 -4.63 0.52
N ILE A 343 24.32 -4.87 -0.10
CA ILE A 343 23.01 -4.32 0.33
C ILE A 343 22.58 -4.79 1.72
N ILE A 344 23.02 -5.97 2.17
CA ILE A 344 22.74 -6.45 3.53
C ILE A 344 23.61 -5.70 4.52
N GLN A 345 24.93 -5.67 4.28
CA GLN A 345 25.90 -5.03 5.17
C GLN A 345 25.74 -3.50 5.26
N ALA A 346 25.16 -2.89 4.23
CA ALA A 346 24.88 -1.46 4.18
C ALA A 346 23.54 -1.07 4.81
N SER A 347 22.68 -2.04 5.14
CA SER A 347 21.35 -1.80 5.72
C SER A 347 21.38 -1.95 7.24
N SER A 348 20.68 -1.06 7.97
CA SER A 348 20.55 -1.19 9.43
C SER A 348 19.49 -2.18 9.88
N ASN A 349 18.55 -2.55 8.99
CA ASN A 349 17.51 -3.50 9.33
C ASN A 349 18.10 -4.83 9.81
N ASN A 350 17.38 -5.49 10.70
CA ASN A 350 17.83 -6.66 11.44
C ASN A 350 17.26 -7.96 10.86
N PHE A 351 16.95 -7.98 9.56
CA PHE A 351 16.55 -9.19 8.85
C PHE A 351 17.70 -10.19 8.64
N TYR A 352 18.93 -9.69 8.74
CA TYR A 352 20.16 -10.44 8.57
C TYR A 352 21.17 -10.02 9.64
N ARG A 353 21.85 -10.98 10.28
CA ARG A 353 22.86 -10.67 11.32
C ARG A 353 24.17 -11.40 11.07
N GLY A 354 25.22 -10.63 10.79
CA GLY A 354 26.57 -11.15 10.49
C GLY A 354 26.66 -11.89 9.15
N VAL A 355 25.70 -11.65 8.26
CA VAL A 355 25.55 -12.32 6.96
C VAL A 355 25.85 -11.32 5.84
N THR A 356 26.45 -11.80 4.75
CA THR A 356 26.64 -11.07 3.48
C THR A 356 25.77 -11.67 2.38
N LEU A 357 25.59 -10.96 1.26
CA LEU A 357 24.97 -11.54 0.05
C LEU A 357 25.71 -12.78 -0.43
N GLN A 358 27.04 -12.77 -0.33
CA GLN A 358 27.87 -13.88 -0.78
C GLN A 358 27.65 -15.14 0.08
N ASP A 359 27.45 -14.98 1.39
CA ASP A 359 27.11 -16.08 2.30
C ASP A 359 25.81 -16.78 1.89
N LEU A 360 24.88 -16.05 1.26
CA LEU A 360 23.55 -16.54 0.90
C LEU A 360 23.45 -17.18 -0.50
N LYS A 361 24.51 -17.13 -1.32
CA LYS A 361 24.49 -17.61 -2.72
C LYS A 361 23.91 -19.02 -2.90
N ASN A 362 24.17 -19.91 -1.93
CA ASN A 362 23.69 -21.30 -1.94
C ASN A 362 22.79 -21.63 -0.73
N PHE A 363 22.42 -20.63 0.06
CA PHE A 363 21.55 -20.82 1.21
C PHE A 363 20.10 -20.87 0.72
N ARG A 364 19.43 -22.00 0.94
CA ARG A 364 18.01 -22.14 0.64
C ARG A 364 17.19 -21.80 1.87
N GLU A 365 16.53 -20.66 1.82
CA GLU A 365 15.57 -20.24 2.85
C GLU A 365 14.33 -21.13 2.83
N GLN A 366 13.94 -21.63 3.99
CA GLN A 366 12.69 -22.36 4.17
C GLN A 366 11.56 -21.43 4.61
N PHE A 367 11.90 -20.33 5.27
CA PHE A 367 11.00 -19.35 5.83
C PHE A 367 11.36 -17.95 5.33
N PRO A 368 11.25 -17.70 4.01
CA PRO A 368 11.69 -16.44 3.41
C PRO A 368 10.95 -15.26 4.05
N LEU A 369 9.62 -15.31 4.17
CA LEU A 369 8.82 -14.20 4.67
C LEU A 369 9.02 -13.91 6.17
N ASN A 370 9.12 -14.96 7.00
CA ASN A 370 8.97 -14.86 8.45
C ASN A 370 10.18 -15.44 9.22
N SER A 371 11.40 -15.07 8.82
CA SER A 371 12.60 -15.41 9.59
C SER A 371 13.67 -14.33 9.49
N ARG A 372 14.55 -14.30 10.50
CA ARG A 372 15.83 -13.61 10.44
C ARG A 372 16.92 -14.60 10.07
N ILE A 373 17.85 -14.24 9.19
CA ILE A 373 19.02 -15.08 8.92
C ILE A 373 20.19 -14.63 9.78
N VAL A 374 20.85 -15.58 10.44
CA VAL A 374 22.01 -15.28 11.29
C VAL A 374 23.19 -16.16 10.90
N LYS A 375 24.39 -15.59 10.95
CA LYS A 375 25.65 -16.33 10.87
C LYS A 375 26.22 -16.52 12.27
N GLY A 376 26.40 -17.77 12.68
CA GLY A 376 27.01 -18.13 13.96
C GLY A 376 28.51 -17.85 13.99
N ALA A 377 29.09 -17.86 15.18
CA ALA A 377 30.54 -17.71 15.37
C ALA A 377 31.35 -18.84 14.71
N ASP A 378 30.73 -20.01 14.53
CA ASP A 378 31.27 -21.17 13.79
C ASP A 378 31.12 -21.04 12.26
N GLY A 379 30.56 -19.92 11.78
CA GLY A 379 30.29 -19.66 10.36
C GLY A 379 29.01 -20.32 9.84
N SER A 380 28.28 -21.07 10.66
CA SER A 380 27.01 -21.69 10.25
C SER A 380 25.92 -20.65 10.00
N ILE A 381 25.11 -20.85 8.96
CA ILE A 381 23.99 -19.97 8.62
C ILE A 381 22.69 -20.68 8.98
N ARG A 382 21.81 -20.00 9.70
CA ARG A 382 20.50 -20.54 10.10
C ARG A 382 19.40 -19.48 10.09
N GLU A 383 18.17 -19.95 9.94
CA GLU A 383 16.96 -19.14 10.10
C GLU A 383 16.51 -19.12 11.56
N GLU A 384 16.28 -17.92 12.09
CA GLU A 384 15.55 -17.66 13.32
C GLU A 384 14.10 -17.33 12.96
N VAL A 385 13.28 -18.38 12.88
CA VAL A 385 11.90 -18.27 12.42
C VAL A 385 11.02 -17.57 13.44
N TYR A 386 10.13 -16.72 12.96
CA TYR A 386 9.16 -15.99 13.75
C TYR A 386 7.98 -16.92 14.08
N ARG A 387 7.88 -17.38 15.33
CA ARG A 387 6.81 -18.28 15.77
C ARG A 387 6.63 -18.30 17.29
N ALA A 388 5.39 -18.44 17.75
CA ALA A 388 5.01 -18.63 19.14
C ALA A 388 5.31 -20.04 19.68
N GLY A 389 5.32 -21.04 18.81
CA GLY A 389 5.29 -22.46 19.19
C GLY A 389 3.86 -22.98 19.39
N THR A 390 3.69 -24.31 19.42
CA THR A 390 2.38 -24.94 19.61
C THR A 390 2.13 -25.31 21.07
N PRO A 391 0.85 -25.29 21.54
CA PRO A 391 0.51 -25.67 22.93
C PRO A 391 0.94 -27.09 23.31
N ASP A 392 0.97 -28.02 22.35
CA ASP A 392 1.40 -29.40 22.55
C ASP A 392 2.94 -29.57 22.58
N GLY A 393 3.70 -28.49 22.45
CA GLY A 393 5.16 -28.48 22.49
C GLY A 393 5.85 -29.08 21.26
N LYS A 394 5.10 -29.56 20.26
CA LYS A 394 5.70 -30.14 19.03
C LYS A 394 6.49 -29.11 18.25
N MET A 395 5.99 -27.89 18.13
CA MET A 395 6.73 -26.74 17.60
C MET A 395 7.23 -25.89 18.76
N LYS A 396 8.55 -25.76 18.87
CA LYS A 396 9.17 -24.92 19.88
C LYS A 396 8.98 -23.43 19.52
N PRO A 397 8.87 -22.55 20.53
CA PRO A 397 8.90 -21.11 20.32
C PRO A 397 10.17 -20.66 19.57
N GLY A 398 10.04 -19.67 18.70
CA GLY A 398 11.12 -19.07 17.94
C GLY A 398 11.34 -17.59 18.27
N ARG A 399 11.84 -16.84 17.30
CA ARG A 399 11.98 -15.38 17.42
C ARG A 399 10.58 -14.73 17.53
N TYR A 400 10.48 -13.66 18.31
CA TYR A 400 9.24 -12.94 18.60
C TYR A 400 8.13 -13.74 19.31
N ALA A 401 8.45 -14.90 19.89
CA ALA A 401 7.44 -15.74 20.54
C ALA A 401 6.64 -15.01 21.64
N VAL A 402 7.24 -14.07 22.38
CA VAL A 402 6.54 -13.27 23.40
C VAL A 402 5.39 -12.48 22.79
N TYR A 403 5.66 -11.74 21.70
CA TYR A 403 4.68 -10.92 20.99
C TYR A 403 3.63 -11.78 20.29
N LEU A 404 4.06 -12.85 19.60
CA LEU A 404 3.16 -13.72 18.85
C LEU A 404 2.22 -14.52 19.76
N LYS A 405 2.68 -14.95 20.95
CA LYS A 405 1.81 -15.58 21.95
C LYS A 405 0.74 -14.61 22.46
N LYS A 406 1.12 -13.34 22.69
CA LYS A 406 0.19 -12.32 23.12
C LYS A 406 -0.86 -12.00 22.05
N ALA A 407 -0.44 -11.93 20.79
CA ALA A 407 -1.35 -11.81 19.67
C ALA A 407 -2.32 -13.00 19.58
N ILE A 408 -1.81 -14.24 19.70
CA ILE A 408 -2.66 -15.45 19.72
C ILE A 408 -3.70 -15.38 20.85
N GLU A 409 -3.35 -14.91 22.04
CA GLU A 409 -4.31 -14.75 23.15
C GLU A 409 -5.52 -13.90 22.74
N TYR A 410 -5.28 -12.76 22.06
CA TYR A 410 -6.35 -11.89 21.60
C TYR A 410 -7.07 -12.43 20.36
N LEU A 411 -6.35 -13.08 19.45
CA LEU A 411 -6.95 -13.73 18.28
C LEU A 411 -7.89 -14.86 18.69
N GLU A 412 -7.59 -15.63 19.74
CA GLU A 412 -8.51 -16.65 20.26
C GLU A 412 -9.81 -16.04 20.80
N ARG A 413 -9.73 -14.86 21.45
CA ARG A 413 -10.91 -14.12 21.90
C ARG A 413 -11.70 -13.53 20.73
N ALA A 414 -11.02 -13.01 19.71
CA ALA A 414 -11.63 -12.55 18.46
C ALA A 414 -12.37 -13.71 17.75
N ARG A 415 -11.72 -14.87 17.62
CA ARG A 415 -12.27 -16.08 17.01
C ARG A 415 -13.56 -16.54 17.69
N ALA A 416 -13.65 -16.44 19.02
CA ALA A 416 -14.81 -16.88 19.80
C ALA A 416 -16.08 -16.04 19.54
N VAL A 417 -15.91 -14.79 19.06
CA VAL A 417 -17.03 -13.87 18.76
C VAL A 417 -17.25 -13.63 17.27
N ALA A 418 -16.37 -14.15 16.41
CA ALA A 418 -16.45 -14.06 14.96
C ALA A 418 -17.52 -14.98 14.37
N ASP A 419 -18.01 -14.62 13.19
CA ASP A 419 -18.83 -15.51 12.37
C ASP A 419 -18.00 -16.70 11.84
N PRO A 420 -18.61 -17.84 11.46
CA PRO A 420 -17.87 -19.06 11.17
C PRO A 420 -16.76 -18.92 10.11
N ALA A 421 -17.00 -18.17 9.04
CA ALA A 421 -16.01 -17.95 7.99
C ALA A 421 -14.80 -17.15 8.51
N GLN A 422 -15.04 -16.04 9.20
CA GLN A 422 -13.99 -15.23 9.78
C GLN A 422 -13.28 -15.93 10.96
N ALA A 423 -13.98 -16.75 11.74
CA ALA A 423 -13.37 -17.59 12.77
C ALA A 423 -12.38 -18.60 12.16
N GLN A 424 -12.67 -19.11 10.98
CA GLN A 424 -11.75 -19.98 10.21
C GLN A 424 -10.51 -19.19 9.74
N VAL A 425 -10.70 -17.97 9.22
CA VAL A 425 -9.59 -17.07 8.88
C VAL A 425 -8.67 -16.83 10.08
N ILE A 426 -9.24 -16.44 11.22
CA ILE A 426 -8.48 -16.20 12.46
C ILE A 426 -7.78 -17.48 12.93
N SER A 427 -8.40 -18.65 12.78
CA SER A 427 -7.77 -19.95 13.07
C SER A 427 -6.52 -20.19 12.22
N GLY A 428 -6.59 -19.88 10.93
CA GLY A 428 -5.44 -19.95 10.01
C GLY A 428 -4.29 -19.05 10.46
N LEU A 429 -4.58 -17.81 10.83
CA LEU A 429 -3.55 -16.89 11.33
C LEU A 429 -2.92 -17.36 12.65
N ILE A 430 -3.74 -17.81 13.61
CA ILE A 430 -3.25 -18.40 14.87
C ILE A 430 -2.31 -19.57 14.55
N ARG A 431 -2.69 -20.43 13.60
CA ARG A 431 -1.88 -21.57 13.20
C ARG A 431 -0.54 -21.13 12.61
N PHE A 432 -0.54 -20.15 11.70
CA PHE A 432 0.69 -19.57 11.16
C PHE A 432 1.58 -18.98 12.25
N TYR A 433 1.04 -18.27 13.23
CA TYR A 433 1.82 -17.76 14.36
C TYR A 433 2.37 -18.86 15.27
N GLN A 434 1.69 -19.98 15.42
CA GLN A 434 2.20 -21.12 16.19
C GLN A 434 3.35 -21.83 15.48
N THR A 435 3.22 -22.08 14.17
CA THR A 435 4.13 -22.94 13.41
C THR A 435 5.23 -22.19 12.67
N GLY A 436 4.92 -20.98 12.17
CA GLY A 436 5.68 -20.24 11.18
C GLY A 436 5.69 -20.89 9.79
N ASP A 437 4.86 -21.89 9.49
CA ASP A 437 4.89 -22.61 8.21
C ASP A 437 4.26 -21.74 7.08
N PRO A 438 4.96 -21.51 5.95
CA PRO A 438 4.39 -20.78 4.81
C PRO A 438 3.07 -21.37 4.31
N LYS A 439 2.83 -22.67 4.45
CA LYS A 439 1.55 -23.28 4.07
C LYS A 439 0.38 -22.78 4.91
N ASP A 440 0.61 -22.53 6.19
CA ASP A 440 -0.42 -22.00 7.08
C ASP A 440 -0.74 -20.54 6.73
N TRP A 441 0.26 -19.77 6.28
CA TRP A 441 0.08 -18.41 5.74
C TRP A 441 -0.76 -18.42 4.45
N LEU A 442 -0.48 -19.34 3.54
CA LEU A 442 -1.24 -19.47 2.29
C LEU A 442 -2.70 -19.86 2.53
N LEU A 443 -2.94 -20.78 3.46
CA LEU A 443 -4.29 -21.18 3.84
C LEU A 443 -5.05 -20.00 4.47
N PHE A 444 -4.41 -19.28 5.41
CA PHE A 444 -4.95 -18.05 5.96
C PHE A 444 -5.33 -17.05 4.86
N GLY A 445 -4.41 -16.75 3.94
CA GLY A 445 -4.65 -15.78 2.87
C GLY A 445 -5.78 -16.19 1.92
N ALA A 446 -5.87 -17.48 1.57
CA ALA A 446 -6.95 -18.00 0.73
C ALA A 446 -8.32 -17.91 1.42
N ASP A 447 -8.39 -18.23 2.71
CA ASP A 447 -9.64 -18.10 3.49
C ASP A 447 -10.00 -16.63 3.69
N TRP A 448 -9.00 -15.77 3.94
CA TRP A 448 -9.19 -14.34 4.13
C TRP A 448 -9.74 -13.66 2.87
N VAL A 449 -9.23 -13.96 1.68
CA VAL A 449 -9.75 -13.40 0.41
C VAL A 449 -11.22 -13.76 0.19
N ARG A 450 -11.66 -14.95 0.61
CA ARG A 450 -13.06 -15.39 0.44
C ARG A 450 -14.02 -14.81 1.48
N ASP A 451 -13.51 -14.37 2.63
CA ASP A 451 -14.30 -13.76 3.69
C ASP A 451 -14.52 -12.27 3.41
N ASP A 452 -15.77 -11.80 3.42
CA ASP A 452 -16.10 -10.37 3.24
C ASP A 452 -16.81 -9.81 4.48
N ALA A 453 -16.13 -9.87 5.62
CA ALA A 453 -16.67 -9.39 6.89
C ALA A 453 -16.66 -7.84 7.00
N PRO A 454 -17.65 -7.22 7.66
CA PRO A 454 -17.66 -5.76 7.88
C PRO A 454 -16.50 -5.25 8.74
N VAL A 455 -16.03 -6.05 9.72
CA VAL A 455 -14.77 -5.82 10.42
C VAL A 455 -13.73 -6.67 9.72
N ASP A 456 -12.69 -6.07 9.16
CA ASP A 456 -11.66 -6.77 8.40
C ASP A 456 -10.27 -6.37 8.89
N PHE A 457 -9.26 -7.19 8.64
CA PHE A 457 -7.93 -6.98 9.19
C PHE A 457 -6.83 -7.58 8.32
N ALA A 458 -5.63 -7.00 8.41
CA ALA A 458 -4.38 -7.64 8.06
C ALA A 458 -3.49 -7.65 9.31
N ASN A 459 -2.81 -8.76 9.57
CA ASN A 459 -1.94 -8.93 10.74
C ASN A 459 -0.94 -10.04 10.46
N GLY A 460 0.34 -9.70 10.28
CA GLY A 460 1.36 -10.67 9.90
C GLY A 460 2.68 -10.07 9.47
N PHE A 461 3.45 -10.85 8.69
CA PHE A 461 4.67 -10.41 8.03
C PHE A 461 4.36 -10.26 6.55
N ILE A 462 4.15 -9.03 6.06
CA ILE A 462 3.40 -8.82 4.80
C ILE A 462 4.29 -8.22 3.72
N GLU A 463 4.70 -6.97 3.90
CA GLU A 463 5.43 -6.22 2.88
C GLU A 463 6.94 -6.44 2.97
N VAL A 464 7.59 -6.53 1.81
CA VAL A 464 9.03 -6.85 1.74
C VAL A 464 9.91 -5.63 1.44
N TYR A 465 9.34 -4.42 1.44
CA TYR A 465 10.05 -3.18 1.07
C TYR A 465 11.25 -2.86 1.98
N ARG A 466 11.18 -3.28 3.24
CA ARG A 466 12.23 -3.03 4.24
C ARG A 466 13.41 -3.98 4.10
N ASP A 467 13.26 -5.08 3.38
CA ASP A 467 14.37 -5.95 3.02
C ASP A 467 14.97 -5.52 1.68
N ALA A 468 16.28 -5.24 1.66
CA ALA A 468 16.97 -4.88 0.42
C ALA A 468 16.96 -6.00 -0.63
N ARG A 469 16.79 -7.26 -0.21
CA ARG A 469 16.58 -8.42 -1.10
C ARG A 469 15.12 -8.63 -1.49
N GLY A 470 14.18 -7.97 -0.82
CA GLY A 470 12.74 -8.16 -1.02
C GLY A 470 12.24 -9.56 -0.65
N ALA A 471 12.85 -10.23 0.35
CA ALA A 471 12.46 -11.57 0.78
C ALA A 471 11.74 -11.59 2.14
N LYS A 472 12.19 -10.76 3.10
CA LYS A 472 11.64 -10.73 4.47
C LYS A 472 10.44 -9.80 4.58
N GLY A 473 9.35 -10.29 5.16
CA GLY A 473 8.17 -9.49 5.47
C GLY A 473 8.35 -8.68 6.76
N SER A 474 8.06 -7.39 6.71
CA SER A 474 7.93 -6.55 7.90
C SER A 474 6.63 -6.89 8.64
N SER A 475 6.68 -6.83 9.97
CA SER A 475 5.51 -6.94 10.83
C SER A 475 4.59 -5.77 10.53
N GLN A 476 3.39 -6.07 10.04
CA GLN A 476 2.41 -5.09 9.59
C GLN A 476 1.03 -5.48 10.08
N SER A 477 0.25 -4.51 10.53
CA SER A 477 -1.15 -4.74 10.81
C SER A 477 -2.03 -3.51 10.64
N PHE A 478 -3.24 -3.75 10.17
CA PHE A 478 -4.37 -2.85 10.34
C PHE A 478 -5.61 -3.61 10.77
N VAL A 479 -6.52 -2.93 11.46
CA VAL A 479 -7.91 -3.37 11.62
C VAL A 479 -8.81 -2.26 11.09
N THR A 480 -9.78 -2.66 10.29
CA THR A 480 -10.66 -1.76 9.55
C THR A 480 -12.10 -2.15 9.76
N ILE A 481 -12.98 -1.21 9.50
CA ILE A 481 -14.41 -1.45 9.38
C ILE A 481 -14.89 -0.90 8.04
N THR A 482 -15.88 -1.56 7.45
CA THR A 482 -16.53 -1.06 6.25
C THR A 482 -17.05 0.36 6.50
N ASP A 483 -16.61 1.30 5.66
CA ASP A 483 -17.20 2.63 5.58
C ASP A 483 -18.62 2.45 5.04
N LYS A 484 -19.60 2.57 5.93
CA LYS A 484 -20.99 2.26 5.60
C LYS A 484 -21.55 3.24 4.57
N PRO A 485 -21.38 4.58 4.71
CA PRO A 485 -21.85 5.54 3.71
C PRO A 485 -21.35 5.26 2.29
N VAL A 486 -20.04 5.12 2.09
CA VAL A 486 -19.45 4.94 0.75
C VAL A 486 -19.73 3.54 0.22
N SER A 487 -19.68 2.52 1.06
CA SER A 487 -20.02 1.15 0.62
C SER A 487 -21.48 1.00 0.21
N ASP A 488 -22.41 1.67 0.90
CA ASP A 488 -23.82 1.71 0.49
C ASP A 488 -23.99 2.48 -0.84
N ALA A 489 -23.21 3.55 -1.05
CA ALA A 489 -23.18 4.26 -2.31
C ALA A 489 -22.69 3.37 -3.46
N MET A 490 -21.56 2.68 -3.27
CA MET A 490 -21.00 1.73 -4.23
C MET A 490 -22.00 0.61 -4.58
N LYS A 491 -22.70 0.05 -3.59
CA LYS A 491 -23.75 -0.97 -3.81
C LYS A 491 -24.91 -0.45 -4.66
N LYS A 492 -25.41 0.75 -4.36
CA LYS A 492 -26.48 1.40 -5.14
C LYS A 492 -26.03 1.68 -6.58
N LEU A 493 -24.78 2.13 -6.77
CA LEU A 493 -24.19 2.34 -8.10
C LEU A 493 -24.09 1.02 -8.87
N ALA A 494 -23.61 -0.05 -8.24
CA ALA A 494 -23.49 -1.36 -8.86
C ALA A 494 -24.84 -1.91 -9.30
N GLN A 495 -25.87 -1.78 -8.46
CA GLN A 495 -27.26 -2.17 -8.78
C GLN A 495 -27.85 -1.38 -9.96
N ASN A 496 -27.31 -0.18 -10.24
CA ASN A 496 -27.75 0.70 -11.32
C ASN A 496 -26.69 0.82 -12.44
N ALA A 497 -25.65 -0.03 -12.47
CA ALA A 497 -24.53 0.11 -13.41
C ALA A 497 -24.99 0.08 -14.88
N ALA A 498 -26.00 -0.73 -15.19
CA ALA A 498 -26.59 -0.80 -16.53
C ALA A 498 -27.19 0.55 -17.00
N TYR A 499 -27.77 1.33 -16.08
CA TYR A 499 -28.30 2.65 -16.39
C TYR A 499 -27.17 3.61 -16.80
N PHE A 500 -26.10 3.65 -16.01
CA PHE A 500 -24.96 4.53 -16.27
C PHE A 500 -24.22 4.13 -17.55
N GLU A 501 -24.02 2.83 -17.80
CA GLU A 501 -23.43 2.32 -19.04
C GLU A 501 -24.26 2.72 -20.28
N GLN A 502 -25.60 2.61 -20.19
CA GLN A 502 -26.48 2.98 -21.31
C GLN A 502 -26.41 4.47 -21.62
N LYS A 503 -26.17 5.32 -20.61
CA LYS A 503 -26.00 6.77 -20.76
C LYS A 503 -24.57 7.21 -21.09
N ALA A 504 -23.58 6.33 -20.95
CA ALA A 504 -22.19 6.67 -21.24
C ALA A 504 -22.04 7.18 -22.68
N PRO A 505 -21.15 8.17 -22.92
CA PRO A 505 -21.07 8.90 -24.17
C PRO A 505 -20.38 8.13 -25.30
N TRP A 506 -19.94 6.90 -25.07
CA TRP A 506 -19.31 6.05 -26.08
C TRP A 506 -20.32 5.28 -26.94
N ASP A 507 -19.83 4.80 -28.08
CA ASP A 507 -20.60 4.03 -29.06
C ASP A 507 -21.27 2.79 -28.44
N ALA A 508 -22.48 2.47 -28.91
CA ALA A 508 -23.26 1.33 -28.44
C ALA A 508 -22.51 -0.02 -28.54
N ARG A 509 -21.61 -0.19 -29.51
CA ARG A 509 -20.79 -1.41 -29.66
C ARG A 509 -19.80 -1.64 -28.52
N TYR A 510 -19.48 -0.60 -27.76
CA TYR A 510 -18.60 -0.63 -26.60
C TYR A 510 -19.36 -0.72 -25.27
N LYS A 511 -20.69 -0.80 -25.31
CA LYS A 511 -21.49 -0.91 -24.09
C LYS A 511 -21.53 -2.34 -23.58
N LYS A 512 -21.25 -2.49 -22.29
CA LYS A 512 -21.32 -3.75 -21.55
C LYS A 512 -22.78 -4.11 -21.27
N GLN A 513 -23.09 -5.40 -21.34
CA GLN A 513 -24.46 -5.92 -21.11
C GLN A 513 -24.61 -6.58 -19.73
N ALA A 514 -23.51 -7.03 -19.14
CA ALA A 514 -23.47 -7.71 -17.85
C ALA A 514 -22.41 -7.09 -16.96
N PHE A 515 -22.75 -6.83 -15.69
CA PHE A 515 -21.88 -6.20 -14.72
C PHE A 515 -21.54 -7.19 -13.63
N GLN A 516 -20.26 -7.24 -13.28
CA GLN A 516 -19.80 -7.85 -12.04
C GLN A 516 -19.19 -6.70 -11.23
N PRO A 517 -19.68 -6.43 -10.01
CA PRO A 517 -19.09 -5.40 -9.18
C PRO A 517 -17.64 -5.76 -8.85
N PRO A 518 -16.71 -4.80 -8.86
CA PRO A 518 -15.35 -5.05 -8.42
C PRO A 518 -15.32 -5.35 -6.91
N VAL A 519 -14.34 -6.14 -6.48
CA VAL A 519 -14.10 -6.43 -5.06
C VAL A 519 -13.22 -5.32 -4.49
N VAL A 520 -13.87 -4.25 -4.05
CA VAL A 520 -13.24 -3.08 -3.42
C VAL A 520 -13.92 -2.82 -2.09
N LYS A 521 -13.14 -2.61 -1.04
CA LYS A 521 -13.62 -2.30 0.31
C LYS A 521 -13.24 -0.88 0.67
N ALA A 522 -14.23 0.01 0.62
CA ALA A 522 -14.14 1.31 1.29
C ALA A 522 -14.19 1.09 2.81
N VAL A 523 -13.19 1.58 3.53
CA VAL A 523 -13.03 1.31 4.96
C VAL A 523 -12.57 2.51 5.78
N GLU A 524 -12.96 2.48 7.05
CA GLU A 524 -12.42 3.32 8.11
C GLU A 524 -11.45 2.50 8.95
N VAL A 525 -10.39 3.15 9.42
CA VAL A 525 -9.31 2.50 10.17
C VAL A 525 -9.58 2.56 11.67
N LEU A 526 -9.49 1.42 12.35
CA LEU A 526 -9.54 1.33 13.81
C LEU A 526 -8.16 1.34 14.45
N VAL A 527 -7.18 0.72 13.80
CA VAL A 527 -5.78 0.75 14.23
C VAL A 527 -4.85 0.46 13.06
N GLU A 528 -3.72 1.17 13.02
CA GLU A 528 -2.56 0.90 12.17
C GLU A 528 -1.35 0.68 13.07
N THR A 529 -0.68 -0.47 12.95
CA THR A 529 0.53 -0.81 13.71
C THR A 529 1.58 -1.50 12.84
N GLY A 530 2.81 -1.64 13.37
CA GLY A 530 3.90 -2.20 12.60
C GLY A 530 4.32 -1.28 11.45
N ASP A 531 4.64 -1.86 10.30
CA ASP A 531 5.01 -1.14 9.06
C ASP A 531 3.78 -0.71 8.22
N PHE A 532 2.73 -0.25 8.89
CA PHE A 532 1.56 0.36 8.23
C PHE A 532 1.46 1.84 8.59
N HIS A 533 1.14 2.69 7.61
CA HIS A 533 1.24 4.14 7.75
C HIS A 533 -0.05 4.81 7.31
N VAL A 534 -0.39 5.92 7.97
CA VAL A 534 -1.59 6.71 7.67
C VAL A 534 -1.60 7.27 6.23
N THR A 535 -0.44 7.34 5.59
CA THR A 535 -0.29 7.76 4.19
C THR A 535 -0.64 6.66 3.19
N THR A 536 -0.78 5.41 3.64
CA THR A 536 -1.34 4.31 2.86
C THR A 536 -2.86 4.48 2.78
N ILE A 537 -3.32 5.12 1.71
CA ILE A 537 -4.75 5.36 1.45
C ILE A 537 -5.40 4.25 0.62
N GLY A 538 -4.61 3.31 0.10
CA GLY A 538 -5.07 2.13 -0.61
C GLY A 538 -4.10 0.96 -0.39
N ASP A 539 -4.63 -0.26 -0.30
CA ASP A 539 -3.83 -1.48 -0.13
C ASP A 539 -4.45 -2.66 -0.88
N ASN A 540 -3.64 -3.52 -1.51
CA ASN A 540 -4.11 -4.65 -2.30
C ASN A 540 -3.40 -5.94 -1.89
N LEU A 541 -4.14 -6.82 -1.23
CA LEU A 541 -3.60 -8.02 -0.61
C LEU A 541 -4.43 -9.25 -0.98
N PRO A 542 -3.86 -10.47 -0.88
CA PRO A 542 -2.50 -10.76 -0.44
C PRO A 542 -1.47 -10.66 -1.58
N ASN A 543 -0.18 -10.66 -1.23
CA ASN A 543 0.94 -10.55 -2.17
C ASN A 543 1.20 -11.85 -2.96
N GLU A 544 0.73 -13.00 -2.46
CA GLU A 544 1.02 -14.31 -3.06
C GLU A 544 0.22 -14.54 -4.35
N ASN A 545 0.93 -14.57 -5.48
CA ASN A 545 0.34 -14.78 -6.81
C ASN A 545 -0.56 -16.03 -6.89
N GLN A 546 -0.20 -17.14 -6.23
CA GLN A 546 -1.05 -18.35 -6.24
C GLN A 546 -2.43 -18.12 -5.62
N ILE A 547 -2.54 -17.26 -4.60
CA ILE A 547 -3.83 -16.90 -4.01
C ILE A 547 -4.56 -15.94 -4.96
N ARG A 548 -3.85 -14.96 -5.52
CA ARG A 548 -4.42 -13.97 -6.44
C ARG A 548 -4.99 -14.61 -7.70
N GLU A 549 -4.31 -15.61 -8.25
CA GLU A 549 -4.72 -16.35 -9.44
C GLU A 549 -5.93 -17.25 -9.19
N GLU A 550 -6.01 -17.89 -8.01
CA GLU A 550 -7.07 -18.87 -7.71
C GLU A 550 -8.31 -18.25 -7.03
N PHE A 551 -8.08 -17.29 -6.12
CA PHE A 551 -9.13 -16.73 -5.24
C PHE A 551 -9.34 -15.23 -5.43
N GLY A 552 -8.42 -14.53 -6.11
CA GLY A 552 -8.45 -13.08 -6.29
C GLY A 552 -7.73 -12.32 -5.17
N SER A 553 -8.06 -11.04 -5.02
CA SER A 553 -7.48 -10.16 -4.00
C SER A 553 -8.54 -9.23 -3.42
N LYS A 554 -8.21 -8.57 -2.31
CA LYS A 554 -9.00 -7.50 -1.71
C LYS A 554 -8.27 -6.18 -1.88
N ASN A 555 -8.96 -5.20 -2.45
CA ASN A 555 -8.49 -3.83 -2.56
C ASN A 555 -9.17 -2.98 -1.49
N PHE A 556 -8.40 -2.46 -0.54
CA PHE A 556 -8.86 -1.57 0.51
C PHE A 556 -8.67 -0.12 0.06
N LEU A 557 -9.68 0.70 0.29
CA LEU A 557 -9.61 2.15 0.19
C LEU A 557 -9.79 2.71 1.60
N LEU A 558 -8.70 3.20 2.19
CA LEU A 558 -8.64 3.61 3.59
C LEU A 558 -9.13 5.06 3.74
N LEU A 559 -10.44 5.24 3.58
CA LEU A 559 -11.09 6.54 3.53
C LEU A 559 -10.90 7.34 4.82
N GLY A 560 -10.94 6.69 5.99
CA GLY A 560 -10.67 7.37 7.26
C GLY A 560 -9.30 8.07 7.29
N SER A 561 -8.28 7.45 6.72
CA SER A 561 -6.93 8.01 6.61
C SER A 561 -6.85 9.09 5.51
N SER A 562 -7.51 8.86 4.36
CA SER A 562 -7.61 9.87 3.29
C SER A 562 -8.30 11.15 3.76
N HIS A 563 -9.47 11.03 4.41
CA HIS A 563 -10.22 12.15 4.97
C HIS A 563 -9.41 12.93 5.99
N ALA A 564 -8.67 12.24 6.87
CA ALA A 564 -7.83 12.90 7.86
C ALA A 564 -6.69 13.71 7.21
N LEU A 565 -6.05 13.18 6.16
CA LEU A 565 -5.01 13.89 5.39
C LEU A 565 -5.59 15.07 4.59
N SER A 566 -6.75 14.88 3.97
CA SER A 566 -7.50 15.92 3.27
C SER A 566 -7.87 17.06 4.23
N LYS A 567 -8.49 16.75 5.39
CA LYS A 567 -8.82 17.74 6.45
C LYS A 567 -7.59 18.47 6.98
N ALA A 568 -6.41 17.85 6.98
CA ALA A 568 -5.18 18.45 7.46
C ALA A 568 -4.62 19.54 6.53
N SER A 569 -4.88 19.44 5.22
CA SER A 569 -4.16 20.24 4.22
C SER A 569 -5.05 20.94 3.19
N ALA A 570 -6.24 20.41 2.89
CA ALA A 570 -7.08 20.84 1.78
C ALA A 570 -7.46 22.33 1.84
N ARG A 571 -7.81 22.85 3.02
CA ARG A 571 -8.18 24.26 3.18
C ARG A 571 -7.02 25.21 2.90
N ALA A 572 -5.81 24.88 3.38
CA ALA A 572 -4.62 25.69 3.14
C ALA A 572 -4.25 25.70 1.65
N VAL A 573 -4.32 24.52 1.02
CA VAL A 573 -4.11 24.37 -0.42
C VAL A 573 -5.17 25.13 -1.22
N ALA A 574 -6.45 24.98 -0.89
CA ALA A 574 -7.54 25.68 -1.56
C ALA A 574 -7.38 27.19 -1.41
N SER A 575 -7.04 27.70 -0.22
CA SER A 575 -6.85 29.14 0.01
C SER A 575 -5.74 29.74 -0.86
N GLU A 576 -4.70 28.98 -1.20
CA GLU A 576 -3.58 29.44 -2.03
C GLU A 576 -3.79 29.24 -3.53
N PHE A 577 -4.50 28.18 -3.93
CA PHE A 577 -4.63 27.77 -5.34
C PHE A 577 -6.03 27.96 -5.94
N ALA A 578 -7.06 28.17 -5.12
CA ALA A 578 -8.39 28.55 -5.61
C ALA A 578 -8.39 30.00 -6.12
N VAL A 579 -9.30 30.30 -7.03
CA VAL A 579 -9.39 31.62 -7.66
C VAL A 579 -10.15 32.61 -6.78
N SER A 580 -11.09 32.11 -5.97
CA SER A 580 -11.94 32.94 -5.13
C SER A 580 -12.23 32.33 -3.76
N GLN A 581 -12.74 33.18 -2.85
CA GLN A 581 -13.15 32.74 -1.53
C GLN A 581 -14.37 31.82 -1.60
N GLU A 582 -15.29 32.03 -2.55
CA GLU A 582 -16.46 31.18 -2.77
C GLU A 582 -16.05 29.77 -3.19
N GLU A 583 -15.02 29.63 -4.03
CA GLU A 583 -14.47 28.33 -4.41
C GLU A 583 -13.82 27.62 -3.20
N THR A 584 -13.11 28.37 -2.36
CA THR A 584 -12.51 27.83 -1.13
C THR A 584 -13.59 27.36 -0.15
N GLN A 585 -14.62 28.17 0.09
CA GLN A 585 -15.75 27.80 0.97
C GLN A 585 -16.53 26.61 0.44
N ARG A 586 -16.70 26.51 -0.89
CA ARG A 586 -17.35 25.37 -1.53
C ARG A 586 -16.52 24.10 -1.35
N ALA A 587 -15.20 24.16 -1.54
CA ALA A 587 -14.29 23.05 -1.31
C ALA A 587 -14.29 22.59 0.16
N ASP A 588 -14.33 23.52 1.11
CA ASP A 588 -14.44 23.19 2.54
C ASP A 588 -15.76 22.50 2.89
N ARG A 589 -16.85 22.83 2.18
CA ARG A 589 -18.19 22.29 2.45
C ARG A 589 -18.44 20.94 1.79
N PHE A 590 -17.96 20.74 0.56
CA PHE A 590 -18.29 19.57 -0.27
C PHE A 590 -17.08 18.74 -0.66
N GLY A 591 -15.88 19.05 -0.14
CA GLY A 591 -14.64 18.38 -0.52
C GLY A 591 -14.66 16.87 -0.23
N GLU A 592 -15.11 16.49 0.96
CA GLU A 592 -15.24 15.08 1.37
C GLU A 592 -16.29 14.36 0.53
N ASP A 593 -17.51 14.91 0.40
CA ASP A 593 -18.57 14.37 -0.47
C ASP A 593 -18.09 14.19 -1.92
N ALA A 594 -17.28 15.13 -2.43
CA ALA A 594 -16.71 15.10 -3.77
C ALA A 594 -15.63 14.01 -3.92
N GLU A 595 -14.77 13.84 -2.92
CA GLU A 595 -13.75 12.79 -2.87
C GLU A 595 -14.39 11.40 -2.82
N ASP A 596 -15.38 11.21 -1.94
CA ASP A 596 -16.09 9.95 -1.75
C ASP A 596 -16.90 9.56 -2.99
N MET A 597 -17.63 10.51 -3.57
CA MET A 597 -18.39 10.25 -4.78
C MET A 597 -17.50 9.99 -5.99
N LEU A 598 -16.39 10.73 -6.15
CA LEU A 598 -15.41 10.45 -7.20
C LEU A 598 -14.90 9.02 -7.06
N THR A 599 -14.49 8.64 -5.85
CA THR A 599 -14.00 7.29 -5.54
C THR A 599 -15.05 6.22 -5.85
N ALA A 600 -16.27 6.35 -5.33
CA ALA A 600 -17.33 5.37 -5.56
C ALA A 600 -17.70 5.23 -7.05
N LEU A 601 -17.74 6.34 -7.80
CA LEU A 601 -18.02 6.31 -9.23
C LEU A 601 -16.85 5.73 -10.03
N HIS A 602 -15.62 6.12 -9.72
CA HIS A 602 -14.37 5.65 -10.33
C HIS A 602 -14.25 4.13 -10.22
N GLU A 603 -14.41 3.59 -9.01
CA GLU A 603 -14.26 2.16 -8.77
C GLU A 603 -15.38 1.35 -9.44
N VAL A 604 -16.64 1.72 -9.18
CA VAL A 604 -17.77 0.84 -9.51
C VAL A 604 -18.16 0.94 -10.98
N ILE A 605 -18.32 2.16 -11.50
CA ILE A 605 -18.77 2.40 -12.88
C ILE A 605 -17.67 2.98 -13.76
N GLY A 606 -16.52 3.36 -13.22
CA GLY A 606 -15.31 3.64 -13.99
C GLY A 606 -14.70 2.33 -14.46
N HIS A 607 -13.93 1.62 -13.64
CA HIS A 607 -13.30 0.35 -14.00
C HIS A 607 -14.31 -0.74 -14.43
N GLY A 608 -15.50 -0.76 -13.83
CA GLY A 608 -16.53 -1.77 -14.12
C GLY A 608 -17.23 -1.66 -15.48
N SER A 609 -17.07 -0.54 -16.19
CA SER A 609 -17.80 -0.20 -17.43
C SER A 609 -17.04 -0.51 -18.72
N GLY A 610 -17.78 -0.51 -19.84
CA GLY A 610 -17.21 -0.65 -21.17
C GLY A 610 -16.89 -2.10 -21.56
N LYS A 611 -16.85 -2.34 -22.88
CA LYS A 611 -16.56 -3.64 -23.49
C LYS A 611 -15.45 -3.49 -24.54
N LEU A 612 -14.49 -4.43 -24.51
CA LEU A 612 -13.43 -4.54 -25.51
C LEU A 612 -13.93 -5.20 -26.82
N SER A 613 -13.26 -4.89 -27.94
CA SER A 613 -13.47 -5.58 -29.20
C SER A 613 -13.02 -7.05 -29.14
N GLU A 614 -13.55 -7.89 -30.04
CA GLU A 614 -13.23 -9.33 -30.08
C GLU A 614 -11.74 -9.64 -30.28
N ARG A 615 -10.97 -8.69 -30.84
CA ARG A 615 -9.50 -8.80 -31.00
C ARG A 615 -8.75 -8.82 -29.66
N LEU A 616 -9.32 -8.20 -28.64
CA LEU A 616 -8.68 -7.94 -27.35
C LEU A 616 -9.24 -8.85 -26.24
N LYS A 617 -9.62 -10.08 -26.57
CA LYS A 617 -10.18 -11.03 -25.58
C LYS A 617 -9.29 -11.28 -24.38
N THR A 618 -7.99 -11.11 -24.55
CA THR A 618 -6.97 -11.28 -23.50
C THR A 618 -6.67 -9.98 -22.73
N GLY A 619 -7.41 -8.90 -22.99
CA GLY A 619 -7.16 -7.57 -22.41
C GLY A 619 -6.58 -6.55 -23.40
N ALA A 620 -6.61 -5.28 -23.02
CA ALA A 620 -6.06 -4.16 -23.79
C ALA A 620 -4.60 -3.83 -23.41
N GLU A 621 -4.17 -4.27 -22.24
CA GLU A 621 -2.84 -4.12 -21.64
C GLU A 621 -1.72 -4.51 -22.62
N PRO A 622 -1.77 -5.67 -23.31
CA PRO A 622 -0.69 -6.07 -24.23
C PRO A 622 -0.56 -5.15 -25.46
N PHE A 623 -1.63 -4.41 -25.79
CA PHE A 623 -1.70 -3.56 -26.97
C PHE A 623 -1.33 -2.11 -26.64
N LEU A 624 -1.78 -1.62 -25.48
CA LEU A 624 -1.55 -0.23 -25.04
C LEU A 624 -0.25 -0.06 -24.24
N LYS A 625 0.32 -1.15 -23.72
CA LYS A 625 1.65 -1.21 -23.09
C LYS A 625 1.82 -0.16 -21.98
N GLU A 626 2.86 0.68 -22.05
CA GLU A 626 3.20 1.72 -21.08
C GLU A 626 2.13 2.78 -20.86
N TYR A 627 1.14 2.87 -21.75
CA TYR A 627 0.05 3.83 -21.67
C TYR A 627 -1.25 3.24 -21.10
N PHE A 628 -1.30 1.93 -20.86
CA PHE A 628 -2.52 1.25 -20.41
C PHE A 628 -3.01 1.83 -19.08
N SER A 629 -2.15 1.88 -18.07
CA SER A 629 -2.53 2.29 -16.71
C SER A 629 -3.02 3.74 -16.70
N THR A 630 -2.23 4.68 -17.26
CA THR A 630 -2.66 6.07 -17.45
C THR A 630 -4.02 6.19 -18.15
N LEU A 631 -4.27 5.41 -19.22
CA LEU A 631 -5.56 5.42 -19.92
C LEU A 631 -6.69 4.92 -19.02
N GLU A 632 -6.47 3.83 -18.29
CA GLU A 632 -7.51 3.19 -17.51
C GLU A 632 -7.93 4.07 -16.33
N GLU A 633 -6.97 4.67 -15.64
CA GLU A 633 -7.20 5.63 -14.56
C GLU A 633 -7.93 6.88 -15.06
N ALA A 634 -7.46 7.49 -16.16
CA ALA A 634 -8.10 8.67 -16.73
C ALA A 634 -9.55 8.39 -17.17
N ARG A 635 -9.81 7.20 -17.73
CA ARG A 635 -11.16 6.78 -18.15
C ARG A 635 -12.08 6.61 -16.93
N ALA A 636 -11.59 6.01 -15.85
CA ALA A 636 -12.36 5.84 -14.63
C ALA A 636 -12.67 7.18 -13.93
N ASP A 637 -11.69 8.09 -13.84
CA ASP A 637 -11.88 9.46 -13.36
C ASP A 637 -12.94 10.22 -14.19
N LEU A 638 -12.88 10.11 -15.52
CA LEU A 638 -13.84 10.73 -16.42
C LEU A 638 -15.26 10.16 -16.27
N MET A 639 -15.41 8.87 -15.94
CA MET A 639 -16.72 8.30 -15.58
C MET A 639 -17.29 8.98 -14.32
N GLY A 640 -16.46 9.21 -13.30
CA GLY A 640 -16.86 9.96 -12.11
C GLY A 640 -17.26 11.40 -12.44
N LEU A 641 -16.41 12.12 -13.17
CA LEU A 641 -16.66 13.50 -13.59
C LEU A 641 -17.89 13.62 -14.50
N PHE A 642 -18.16 12.66 -15.39
CA PHE A 642 -19.33 12.72 -16.27
C PHE A 642 -20.63 12.52 -15.50
N ASN A 643 -20.65 11.54 -14.59
CA ASN A 643 -21.86 11.08 -13.92
C ASN A 643 -22.20 11.87 -12.65
N ILE A 644 -21.30 12.67 -12.07
CA ILE A 644 -21.64 13.50 -10.90
C ILE A 644 -22.81 14.47 -11.19
N TRP A 645 -22.99 14.85 -12.46
CA TRP A 645 -24.10 15.68 -12.94
C TRP A 645 -25.36 14.88 -13.33
N ASP A 646 -25.38 13.55 -13.18
CA ASP A 646 -26.55 12.74 -13.53
C ASP A 646 -27.60 12.78 -12.41
N PRO A 647 -28.86 13.17 -12.70
CA PRO A 647 -29.90 13.28 -11.67
C PRO A 647 -30.21 11.95 -10.96
N LYS A 648 -29.82 10.80 -11.53
CA LYS A 648 -29.98 9.50 -10.90
C LYS A 648 -29.25 9.41 -9.55
N LEU A 649 -28.13 10.12 -9.38
CA LEU A 649 -27.41 10.14 -8.10
C LEU A 649 -28.27 10.74 -6.98
N LYS A 650 -29.00 11.82 -7.26
CA LYS A 650 -29.94 12.41 -6.31
C LYS A 650 -31.15 11.52 -6.07
N GLU A 651 -31.69 10.88 -7.11
CA GLU A 651 -32.78 9.91 -7.00
C GLU A 651 -32.42 8.73 -6.08
N LEU A 652 -31.17 8.24 -6.16
CA LEU A 652 -30.64 7.18 -5.30
C LEU A 652 -30.25 7.66 -3.89
N GLY A 653 -30.36 8.96 -3.63
CA GLY A 653 -29.97 9.60 -2.37
C GLY A 653 -28.46 9.56 -2.11
N LEU A 654 -27.64 9.54 -3.17
CA LEU A 654 -26.17 9.51 -3.08
C LEU A 654 -25.56 10.90 -2.94
N VAL A 655 -26.26 11.94 -3.43
CA VAL A 655 -25.80 13.33 -3.34
C VAL A 655 -26.96 14.22 -2.93
N SER A 656 -26.78 14.98 -1.86
CA SER A 656 -27.79 15.91 -1.33
C SER A 656 -27.78 17.25 -2.10
N ASP A 657 -26.60 17.86 -2.24
CA ASP A 657 -26.34 19.06 -3.03
C ASP A 657 -25.51 18.71 -4.28
N GLN A 658 -26.20 18.30 -5.33
CA GLN A 658 -25.56 17.83 -6.56
C GLN A 658 -24.69 18.90 -7.22
N GLU A 659 -25.15 20.15 -7.23
CA GLU A 659 -24.41 21.22 -7.89
C GLU A 659 -23.15 21.59 -7.10
N GLY A 660 -23.25 21.68 -5.77
CA GLY A 660 -22.11 21.93 -4.88
C GLY A 660 -21.01 20.90 -5.03
N VAL A 661 -21.37 19.61 -4.98
CA VAL A 661 -20.41 18.49 -5.12
C VAL A 661 -19.83 18.44 -6.54
N ALA A 662 -20.66 18.54 -7.58
CA ALA A 662 -20.20 18.46 -8.96
C ALA A 662 -19.26 19.61 -9.35
N ARG A 663 -19.55 20.84 -8.92
CA ARG A 663 -18.64 21.98 -9.13
C ARG A 663 -17.33 21.77 -8.38
N THR A 664 -17.37 21.27 -7.15
CA THR A 664 -16.16 20.98 -6.36
C THR A 664 -15.27 19.93 -7.04
N MET A 665 -15.85 18.86 -7.56
CA MET A 665 -15.12 17.86 -8.36
C MET A 665 -14.46 18.49 -9.60
N TYR A 666 -15.19 19.33 -10.33
CA TYR A 666 -14.67 19.98 -11.54
C TYR A 666 -13.57 21.00 -11.24
N ASP A 667 -13.72 21.79 -10.18
CA ASP A 667 -12.69 22.74 -9.73
C ASP A 667 -11.43 22.01 -9.25
N GLY A 668 -11.60 20.88 -8.55
CA GLY A 668 -10.51 19.98 -8.20
C GLY A 668 -9.77 19.45 -9.43
N ALA A 669 -10.51 18.89 -10.38
CA ALA A 669 -9.97 18.35 -11.64
C ALA A 669 -9.26 19.41 -12.49
N ALA A 670 -9.71 20.67 -12.48
CA ALA A 670 -9.02 21.75 -13.17
C ALA A 670 -7.75 22.19 -12.42
N ARG A 671 -7.84 22.42 -11.09
CA ARG A 671 -6.71 22.86 -10.26
C ARG A 671 -5.60 21.83 -10.16
N VAL A 672 -5.87 20.55 -10.41
CA VAL A 672 -4.86 19.48 -10.37
C VAL A 672 -3.68 19.75 -11.30
N ALA A 673 -3.91 20.47 -12.41
CA ALA A 673 -2.86 20.92 -13.34
C ALA A 673 -1.78 21.80 -12.66
N LEU A 674 -2.13 22.45 -11.54
CA LEU A 674 -1.18 23.15 -10.68
C LEU A 674 -0.78 22.28 -9.49
N THR A 675 -1.76 21.83 -8.70
CA THR A 675 -1.49 21.32 -7.35
C THR A 675 -0.65 20.05 -7.33
N GLN A 676 -0.68 19.23 -8.39
CA GLN A 676 0.12 18.01 -8.46
C GLN A 676 1.61 18.26 -8.71
N LEU A 677 1.97 19.40 -9.32
CA LEU A 677 3.36 19.72 -9.68
C LEU A 677 4.26 19.83 -8.45
N ARG A 678 3.69 20.03 -7.26
CA ARG A 678 4.41 20.01 -5.98
C ARG A 678 5.19 18.70 -5.74
N ARG A 679 4.72 17.60 -6.32
CA ARG A 679 5.31 16.25 -6.16
C ARG A 679 6.51 16.02 -7.07
N ILE A 680 6.80 16.95 -7.99
CA ILE A 680 7.84 16.82 -9.02
C ILE A 680 8.88 17.91 -8.80
N PRO A 681 9.84 17.74 -7.86
CA PRO A 681 10.72 18.82 -7.42
C PRO A 681 11.71 19.28 -8.49
N LYS A 682 12.00 18.43 -9.50
CA LYS A 682 12.90 18.71 -10.63
C LYS A 682 12.35 18.06 -11.91
N GLY A 683 12.86 18.49 -13.07
CA GLY A 683 12.39 18.00 -14.38
C GLY A 683 11.11 18.68 -14.86
N ASP A 684 10.63 18.19 -16.00
CA ASP A 684 9.51 18.73 -16.78
C ASP A 684 8.51 17.65 -17.24
N THR A 685 8.67 16.42 -16.75
CA THR A 685 7.81 15.26 -17.06
C THR A 685 7.05 14.77 -15.84
N ILE A 686 5.85 14.25 -16.10
CA ILE A 686 5.06 13.48 -15.15
C ILE A 686 5.29 12.00 -15.46
N GLU A 687 5.61 11.19 -14.45
CA GLU A 687 5.86 9.75 -14.60
C GLU A 687 4.74 8.87 -14.05
N GLU A 688 4.13 9.27 -12.93
CA GLU A 688 3.08 8.49 -12.26
C GLU A 688 1.78 8.49 -13.08
N ASP A 689 1.18 7.31 -13.29
CA ASP A 689 0.06 7.10 -14.20
C ASP A 689 -1.19 7.93 -13.86
N HIS A 690 -1.56 8.03 -12.59
CA HIS A 690 -2.72 8.82 -12.20
C HIS A 690 -2.46 10.32 -12.41
N GLN A 691 -1.25 10.82 -12.11
CA GLN A 691 -0.86 12.20 -12.38
C GLN A 691 -0.88 12.52 -13.88
N ARG A 692 -0.42 11.58 -14.73
CA ARG A 692 -0.52 11.70 -16.20
C ARG A 692 -1.97 11.76 -16.65
N GLY A 693 -2.83 10.89 -16.12
CA GLY A 693 -4.26 10.86 -16.43
C GLY A 693 -4.96 12.17 -16.04
N ARG A 694 -4.70 12.68 -14.85
CA ARG A 694 -5.24 13.97 -14.36
C ARG A 694 -4.76 15.16 -15.19
N ALA A 695 -3.48 15.18 -15.58
CA ALA A 695 -2.93 16.19 -16.49
C ALA A 695 -3.60 16.12 -17.88
N LEU A 696 -3.74 14.90 -18.43
CA LEU A 696 -4.42 14.65 -19.69
C LEU A 696 -5.84 15.22 -19.68
N ILE A 697 -6.63 14.92 -18.65
CA ILE A 697 -8.02 15.40 -18.51
C ILE A 697 -8.06 16.94 -18.52
N ALA A 698 -7.32 17.59 -17.62
CA ALA A 698 -7.35 19.04 -17.48
C ALA A 698 -6.87 19.76 -18.76
N ASN A 699 -5.75 19.31 -19.33
CA ASN A 699 -5.15 19.94 -20.50
C ASN A 699 -5.96 19.69 -21.79
N PHE A 700 -6.51 18.50 -21.97
CA PHE A 700 -7.37 18.19 -23.11
C PHE A 700 -8.64 19.05 -23.09
N ILE A 701 -9.33 19.13 -21.95
CA ILE A 701 -10.58 19.90 -21.86
C ILE A 701 -10.31 21.39 -22.07
N ARG A 702 -9.22 21.91 -21.51
CA ARG A 702 -8.75 23.28 -21.78
C ARG A 702 -8.56 23.53 -23.28
N ASP A 703 -7.84 22.66 -23.98
CA ASP A 703 -7.55 22.81 -25.41
C ASP A 703 -8.80 22.65 -26.29
N LYS A 704 -9.67 21.67 -25.99
CA LYS A 704 -10.77 21.30 -26.88
C LYS A 704 -12.04 22.11 -26.70
N THR A 705 -12.37 22.53 -25.49
CA THR A 705 -13.63 23.25 -25.21
C THR A 705 -13.40 24.66 -24.69
N GLY A 706 -12.19 24.98 -24.24
CA GLY A 706 -11.88 26.23 -23.58
C GLY A 706 -12.57 26.39 -22.23
N ALA A 707 -13.17 25.33 -21.66
CA ALA A 707 -13.90 25.39 -20.39
C ALA A 707 -13.02 25.72 -19.18
N ILE A 708 -11.75 25.36 -19.26
CA ILE A 708 -10.74 25.66 -18.25
C ILE A 708 -9.92 26.85 -18.72
N GLU A 709 -9.64 27.77 -17.81
CA GLU A 709 -8.77 28.93 -18.06
C GLU A 709 -7.58 28.89 -17.10
N GLN A 710 -6.39 29.06 -17.65
CA GLN A 710 -5.16 29.32 -16.89
C GLN A 710 -4.77 30.78 -17.10
N PHE A 711 -4.54 31.51 -16.02
CA PHE A 711 -4.22 32.94 -16.09
C PHE A 711 -3.36 33.36 -14.89
N ASP A 712 -2.66 34.48 -15.04
CA ASP A 712 -1.83 35.05 -13.98
C ASP A 712 -2.56 36.18 -13.25
N ARG A 713 -2.41 36.23 -11.93
CA ARG A 713 -2.89 37.32 -11.07
C ARG A 713 -1.85 37.56 -9.99
N ASN A 714 -1.36 38.80 -9.89
CA ASN A 714 -0.36 39.21 -8.90
C ASN A 714 0.89 38.30 -8.87
N GLY A 715 1.40 37.93 -10.04
CA GLY A 715 2.60 37.08 -10.17
C GLY A 715 2.40 35.61 -9.81
N LYS A 716 1.16 35.16 -9.57
CA LYS A 716 0.79 33.76 -9.35
C LYS A 716 -0.11 33.26 -10.46
N THR A 717 0.12 32.04 -10.92
CA THR A 717 -0.72 31.38 -11.93
C THR A 717 -1.88 30.66 -11.25
N TYR A 718 -3.08 30.82 -11.80
CA TYR A 718 -4.30 30.21 -11.33
C TYR A 718 -4.97 29.43 -12.46
N VAL A 719 -5.75 28.41 -12.08
CA VAL A 719 -6.58 27.65 -13.01
C VAL A 719 -8.01 27.64 -12.47
N ARG A 720 -9.00 27.93 -13.33
CA ARG A 720 -10.43 27.84 -13.00
C ARG A 720 -11.24 27.16 -14.08
N VAL A 721 -12.39 26.64 -13.68
CA VAL A 721 -13.47 26.29 -14.61
C VAL A 721 -14.29 27.55 -14.89
N LYS A 722 -14.24 28.05 -16.13
CA LYS A 722 -15.00 29.24 -16.55
C LYS A 722 -16.41 28.91 -17.01
N ASP A 723 -16.62 27.67 -17.46
CA ASP A 723 -17.89 27.16 -17.98
C ASP A 723 -18.03 25.68 -17.64
N TYR A 724 -18.86 25.37 -16.63
CA TYR A 724 -19.06 23.99 -16.17
C TYR A 724 -19.79 23.11 -17.20
N GLN A 725 -20.60 23.71 -18.09
CA GLN A 725 -21.28 22.97 -19.14
C GLN A 725 -20.28 22.52 -20.21
N LYS A 726 -19.43 23.43 -20.69
CA LYS A 726 -18.33 23.08 -21.61
C LYS A 726 -17.30 22.16 -20.98
N MET A 727 -17.12 22.22 -19.65
CA MET A 727 -16.29 21.25 -18.93
C MET A 727 -16.89 19.86 -19.05
N ARG A 728 -18.20 19.71 -18.82
CA ARG A 728 -18.91 18.44 -18.98
C ARG A 728 -18.89 17.92 -20.43
N GLU A 729 -19.02 18.81 -21.41
CA GLU A 729 -18.85 18.45 -22.83
C GLU A 729 -17.44 17.88 -23.10
N GLY A 730 -16.40 18.55 -22.60
CA GLY A 730 -15.01 18.09 -22.73
C GLY A 730 -14.75 16.76 -22.04
N VAL A 731 -15.28 16.57 -20.83
CA VAL A 731 -15.26 15.29 -20.11
C VAL A 731 -15.88 14.19 -20.97
N GLY A 732 -17.08 14.42 -21.54
CA GLY A 732 -17.76 13.44 -22.38
C GLY A 732 -17.00 13.09 -23.65
N LEU A 733 -16.39 14.09 -24.32
CA LEU A 733 -15.58 13.89 -25.52
C LEU A 733 -14.35 13.01 -25.24
N LEU A 734 -13.59 13.33 -24.18
CA LEU A 734 -12.41 12.54 -23.83
C LEU A 734 -12.78 11.13 -23.35
N LEU A 735 -13.86 11.01 -22.57
CA LEU A 735 -14.35 9.73 -22.08
C LEU A 735 -14.71 8.77 -23.22
N ALA A 736 -15.43 9.27 -24.23
CA ALA A 736 -15.79 8.50 -25.40
C ALA A 736 -14.55 8.05 -26.19
N GLU A 737 -13.55 8.93 -26.35
CA GLU A 737 -12.33 8.63 -27.08
C GLU A 737 -11.43 7.62 -26.33
N LEU A 738 -11.22 7.80 -25.02
CA LEU A 738 -10.45 6.83 -24.23
C LEU A 738 -11.12 5.45 -24.22
N MET A 739 -12.45 5.40 -24.18
CA MET A 739 -13.17 4.12 -24.30
C MET A 739 -12.97 3.49 -25.68
N ARG A 740 -13.03 4.26 -26.78
CA ARG A 740 -12.74 3.75 -28.13
C ARG A 740 -11.32 3.18 -28.19
N ILE A 741 -10.34 3.95 -27.73
CA ILE A 741 -8.93 3.53 -27.75
C ILE A 741 -8.72 2.25 -26.94
N LYS A 742 -9.29 2.17 -25.73
CA LYS A 742 -9.27 0.96 -24.91
C LYS A 742 -9.87 -0.23 -25.64
N ALA A 743 -11.07 -0.06 -26.21
CA ALA A 743 -11.79 -1.14 -26.85
C ALA A 743 -11.15 -1.63 -28.16
N GLU A 744 -10.44 -0.75 -28.86
CA GLU A 744 -9.78 -1.05 -30.14
C GLU A 744 -8.30 -1.40 -29.96
N GLY A 745 -7.68 -1.09 -28.81
CA GLY A 745 -6.25 -1.35 -28.55
C GLY A 745 -5.37 -0.46 -29.42
N ASP A 746 -5.76 0.81 -29.55
CA ASP A 746 -5.18 1.80 -30.45
C ASP A 746 -3.99 2.50 -29.78
N TYR A 747 -2.82 1.86 -29.86
CA TYR A 747 -1.58 2.32 -29.25
C TYR A 747 -1.19 3.73 -29.73
N ASP A 748 -1.28 3.98 -31.03
CA ASP A 748 -0.84 5.24 -31.62
C ASP A 748 -1.71 6.41 -31.15
N ALA A 749 -3.02 6.20 -31.03
CA ALA A 749 -3.94 7.22 -30.51
C ALA A 749 -3.70 7.54 -29.03
N ILE A 750 -3.51 6.53 -28.17
CA ILE A 750 -3.26 6.80 -26.75
C ILE A 750 -1.90 7.47 -26.53
N LYS A 751 -0.88 7.03 -27.27
CA LYS A 751 0.44 7.65 -27.26
C LYS A 751 0.34 9.13 -27.64
N ALA A 752 -0.35 9.45 -28.73
CA ALA A 752 -0.52 10.82 -29.18
C ALA A 752 -1.28 11.69 -28.16
N LEU A 753 -2.29 11.16 -27.47
CA LEU A 753 -3.02 11.88 -26.42
C LEU A 753 -2.16 12.16 -25.18
N ILE A 754 -1.51 11.13 -24.64
CA ILE A 754 -0.72 11.26 -23.41
C ILE A 754 0.52 12.12 -23.65
N ASP A 755 1.25 11.90 -24.74
CA ASP A 755 2.43 12.72 -25.05
C ASP A 755 2.06 14.20 -25.18
N LYS A 756 0.90 14.50 -25.76
CA LYS A 756 0.45 15.88 -25.96
C LYS A 756 -0.05 16.56 -24.69
N TYR A 757 -0.77 15.84 -23.83
CA TYR A 757 -1.52 16.47 -22.73
C TYR A 757 -1.15 15.99 -21.32
N GLY A 758 -0.54 14.81 -21.19
CA GLY A 758 -0.32 14.13 -19.91
C GLY A 758 1.13 14.10 -19.41
N VAL A 759 2.13 14.34 -20.27
CA VAL A 759 3.55 14.17 -19.91
C VAL A 759 4.21 15.48 -19.48
N HIS A 760 4.24 16.48 -20.37
CA HIS A 760 5.09 17.66 -20.19
C HIS A 760 4.36 18.84 -19.54
N PHE A 761 5.08 19.63 -18.75
CA PHE A 761 4.62 20.89 -18.18
C PHE A 761 5.73 21.95 -18.23
N ASP A 762 5.37 23.23 -18.07
CA ASP A 762 6.34 24.32 -17.98
C ASP A 762 7.09 24.26 -16.63
N PRO A 763 8.43 24.07 -16.62
CA PRO A 763 9.22 24.05 -15.39
C PRO A 763 9.08 25.33 -14.56
N LYS A 764 8.88 26.50 -15.19
CA LYS A 764 8.69 27.76 -14.46
C LYS A 764 7.39 27.75 -13.66
N LEU A 765 6.32 27.17 -14.22
CA LEU A 765 5.07 26.99 -13.52
C LEU A 765 5.23 26.02 -12.35
N ARG A 766 5.93 24.89 -12.55
CA ARG A 766 6.27 23.97 -11.46
C ARG A 766 7.04 24.68 -10.35
N ASP A 767 8.10 25.41 -10.70
CA ASP A 767 8.94 26.12 -9.72
C ASP A 767 8.12 27.12 -8.91
N GLN A 768 7.21 27.86 -9.56
CA GLN A 768 6.26 28.75 -8.89
C GLN A 768 5.33 27.99 -7.94
N VAL A 769 4.75 26.86 -8.38
CA VAL A 769 3.89 26.00 -7.54
C VAL A 769 4.66 25.48 -6.33
N VAL A 770 5.86 24.94 -6.53
CA VAL A 770 6.71 24.44 -5.43
C VAL A 770 7.05 25.56 -4.45
N ALA A 771 7.39 26.76 -4.93
CA ALA A 771 7.65 27.92 -4.07
C ALA A 771 6.41 28.32 -3.25
N ARG A 772 5.22 28.31 -3.85
CA ARG A 772 3.95 28.59 -3.17
C ARG A 772 3.61 27.53 -2.11
N TYR A 773 3.79 26.24 -2.43
CA TYR A 773 3.59 25.16 -1.46
C TYR A 773 4.54 25.26 -0.27
N ARG A 774 5.80 25.65 -0.49
CA ARG A 774 6.75 25.88 0.62
C ARG A 774 6.27 26.97 1.58
N GLN A 775 5.55 27.99 1.09
CA GLN A 775 4.99 29.04 1.93
C GLN A 775 3.78 28.59 2.75
N LEU A 776 3.14 27.47 2.41
CA LEU A 776 2.04 26.90 3.19
C LEU A 776 2.50 26.27 4.50
N ASP A 777 3.80 25.96 4.61
CA ASP A 777 4.40 25.31 5.78
C ASP A 777 3.58 24.10 6.26
N LEU A 778 3.24 23.22 5.32
CA LEU A 778 2.56 21.96 5.62
C LEU A 778 3.56 20.90 6.07
N PRO A 779 3.16 19.97 6.97
CA PRO A 779 3.96 18.79 7.26
C PRO A 779 4.31 18.00 5.99
N THR A 780 5.53 17.47 5.98
CA THR A 780 6.02 16.61 4.88
C THR A 780 5.71 15.15 5.17
N TYR A 781 5.82 14.74 6.44
CA TYR A 781 5.54 13.40 6.93
C TYR A 781 4.29 13.41 7.82
N TRP A 782 3.62 12.27 7.92
CA TRP A 782 2.34 12.16 8.62
C TRP A 782 2.29 10.90 9.49
N ALA A 783 1.75 11.04 10.69
CA ALA A 783 1.52 9.93 11.62
C ALA A 783 0.08 9.94 12.12
N GLY A 784 -0.56 8.77 12.13
CA GLY A 784 -1.93 8.59 12.59
C GLY A 784 -2.04 8.45 14.12
N ILE A 785 -3.02 9.13 14.69
CA ILE A 785 -3.55 8.86 16.03
C ILE A 785 -4.84 8.07 15.82
N ASN A 786 -4.77 6.78 16.08
CA ASN A 786 -5.83 5.79 15.94
C ASN A 786 -7.00 6.06 16.90
N PRO A 787 -8.22 5.63 16.55
CA PRO A 787 -9.31 5.49 17.52
C PRO A 787 -8.91 4.62 18.74
N GLU A 788 -9.43 4.96 19.92
CA GLU A 788 -9.23 4.19 21.15
C GLU A 788 -10.48 3.36 21.43
N LEU A 789 -10.33 2.03 21.44
CA LEU A 789 -11.39 1.09 21.80
C LEU A 789 -11.21 0.61 23.25
N THR A 790 -12.17 0.93 24.12
CA THR A 790 -12.20 0.45 25.51
C THR A 790 -13.34 -0.54 25.69
N ALA A 791 -13.04 -1.77 26.09
CA ALA A 791 -14.04 -2.79 26.41
C ALA A 791 -14.36 -2.84 27.92
N GLN A 792 -15.63 -3.08 28.25
CA GLN A 792 -16.03 -3.58 29.56
C GLN A 792 -16.14 -5.11 29.50
N LEU A 793 -15.55 -5.78 30.48
CA LEU A 793 -15.55 -7.23 30.57
C LEU A 793 -16.40 -7.68 31.77
N ASP A 794 -17.14 -8.77 31.60
CA ASP A 794 -17.79 -9.46 32.72
C ASP A 794 -16.80 -10.33 33.52
N ALA A 795 -17.29 -10.97 34.58
CA ALA A 795 -16.47 -11.83 35.45
C ALA A 795 -15.88 -13.06 34.72
N SER A 796 -16.45 -13.46 33.58
CA SER A 796 -15.94 -14.53 32.72
C SER A 796 -15.00 -14.03 31.62
N GLY A 797 -14.73 -12.73 31.55
CA GLY A 797 -13.87 -12.11 30.54
C GLY A 797 -14.55 -11.87 29.19
N HIS A 798 -15.87 -12.00 29.10
CA HIS A 798 -16.61 -11.65 27.89
C HIS A 798 -16.86 -10.15 27.80
N VAL A 799 -16.80 -9.62 26.58
CA VAL A 799 -17.08 -8.20 26.31
C VAL A 799 -18.57 -7.94 26.44
N THR A 800 -18.96 -7.04 27.35
CA THR A 800 -20.35 -6.59 27.53
C THR A 800 -20.66 -5.33 26.75
N SER A 801 -19.67 -4.45 26.57
CA SER A 801 -19.76 -3.26 25.72
C SER A 801 -18.38 -2.80 25.27
N VAL A 802 -18.32 -2.12 24.13
CA VAL A 802 -17.10 -1.44 23.66
C VAL A 802 -17.42 0.02 23.38
N ARG A 803 -16.59 0.91 23.90
CA ARG A 803 -16.66 2.35 23.62
C ARG A 803 -15.52 2.73 22.70
N VAL A 804 -15.84 3.45 21.62
CA VAL A 804 -14.86 4.14 20.77
C VAL A 804 -14.71 5.60 21.21
N THR A 805 -13.47 6.06 21.34
CA THR A 805 -13.10 7.46 21.57
C THR A 805 -12.03 7.88 20.55
N TYR A 806 -11.94 9.19 20.28
CA TYR A 806 -10.95 9.75 19.36
C TYR A 806 -10.01 10.66 20.16
N PRO A 807 -8.91 10.13 20.72
CA PRO A 807 -7.97 10.93 21.50
C PRO A 807 -7.19 11.89 20.61
N ARG A 808 -6.82 13.06 21.15
CA ARG A 808 -5.93 14.04 20.51
C ARG A 808 -4.59 14.10 21.26
N ASP A 809 -3.99 12.93 21.48
CA ASP A 809 -2.74 12.76 22.22
C ASP A 809 -1.95 11.56 21.68
N ALA A 810 -0.94 11.83 20.85
CA ALA A 810 -0.09 10.80 20.27
C ALA A 810 0.78 10.10 21.34
N VAL A 811 1.23 10.82 22.37
CA VAL A 811 2.06 10.23 23.43
C VAL A 811 1.25 9.18 24.19
N ARG A 812 0.01 9.51 24.57
CA ARG A 812 -0.88 8.57 25.24
C ARG A 812 -1.14 7.31 24.41
N GLN A 813 -1.28 7.43 23.09
CA GLN A 813 -1.43 6.27 22.22
C GLN A 813 -0.22 5.34 22.34
N TYR A 814 0.99 5.83 22.10
CA TYR A 814 2.19 4.99 22.11
C TYR A 814 2.48 4.39 23.49
N LEU A 815 2.27 5.15 24.57
CA LEU A 815 2.41 4.63 25.92
C LEU A 815 1.35 3.58 26.27
N SER A 816 0.10 3.74 25.82
CA SER A 816 -0.94 2.73 26.08
C SER A 816 -0.65 1.42 25.34
N TYR A 817 -0.03 1.48 24.16
CA TYR A 817 0.43 0.29 23.44
C TYR A 817 1.60 -0.38 24.17
N ALA A 818 2.56 0.43 24.67
CA ALA A 818 3.69 -0.06 25.45
C ALA A 818 3.26 -0.71 26.78
N ALA A 819 2.19 -0.22 27.42
CA ALA A 819 1.66 -0.76 28.67
C ALA A 819 1.23 -2.23 28.56
N MET A 820 0.97 -2.75 27.35
CA MET A 820 0.76 -4.18 27.12
C MET A 820 1.95 -5.04 27.54
N TYR A 821 3.17 -4.50 27.45
CA TYR A 821 4.43 -5.19 27.73
C TYR A 821 5.19 -4.64 28.93
N ALA A 822 4.80 -3.46 29.42
CA ALA A 822 5.29 -2.87 30.65
C ALA A 822 4.11 -2.17 31.38
N PRO A 823 3.33 -2.92 32.19
CA PRO A 823 2.12 -2.40 32.86
C PRO A 823 2.32 -1.19 33.81
N SER A 824 3.58 -0.83 34.07
CA SER A 824 3.99 0.35 34.84
C SER A 824 4.00 1.66 34.05
N LEU A 825 3.72 1.62 32.74
CA LEU A 825 3.68 2.78 31.83
C LEU A 825 2.31 3.43 31.72
#